data_AF-A0A7W5XXD0-F1
#
_entry.id   AF-A0A7W5XXD0-F1
#
_cell.length_a   1.000
_cell.length_b   1.000
_cell.length_c   1.000
_cell.angle_alpha   90.00
_cell.angle_beta   90.00
_cell.angle_gamma   90.00
#
_symmetry.space_group_name_H-M   'P 1'
#
loop_
_entity.id
_entity.type
_entity.pdbx_description
1 polymer ?
#
loop_
_entity_poly.entity_id
_entity_poly.type
_entity_poly.pdbx_seq_one_letter_code
_entity_poly.pdbx_strand_id
1 'polypeptide(L)'
;MNTFIKGTLASLCAMFFIGGANAQTHQWQFVTTGEGSTYAIEKDGSLWAWGWNESGQLGIGGGAQKVSVPTQVGTEKTWKYAVAGQSYAFFIKADGTLWAVGDNTKGVQGVGDGMGHKTPIQVGTDTNWKSVSVSRFFGHTAIGLKTDGTLWGWGEGELGTLGLGNYKNQPTPKQIGTDTDWAQVTVGDNTTLALKTDGSLWGWGWNDNGTLCDLPKKTKTPARIGTDNDWVQVYSVSTCAYGIKADGSLWVWGSDDKNILGLNDENITKVQQPLKINAFKEPVAFISGYREGRVVGLGSGGVATKLYAWGTNADGALGNGTGVAIDNPTGGITYTGVPVEVKLPADVKVTQLTSGEGYSIVLTDKGKLYGWGKNRGGQLGDHANESQMTFSSLPIVAGEKAEEVQTTFTFDAENIPASLKEAKVLILTGAWGTEDFSKLTAAIGNNSGFPPAGNTTIEKVDMSQATIKARTYLYVTYGVNNVGTFQGCKALKEVVMPADAEAANFVSFRSAFQNCRVLESIEMKGCSSVRNLTDAFFGCEKLKRCDLSAAANITMTESMFDQCSELEEVILPGSIALQKYAFGNCLKLKKIDWSRFTGKKAPVFAKDLFQYITDYKAITLIVPEAAYEWFTAHADWSKLNIVKATTTGLSELQPSTPAYAGKVYDLQGRYLTTVANESELNRLPVGMYICNGKKVLVK
;
A
#
# COMPACT_ATOMS: atom_id res chain seq x y z
N MET A 1 -15.22 32.26 48.61
CA MET A 1 -13.79 32.59 48.72
C MET A 1 -13.03 31.28 48.71
N ASN A 2 -12.57 30.85 47.54
CA ASN A 2 -11.16 30.98 47.13
C ASN A 2 -10.29 30.11 48.05
N THR A 3 -9.56 29.07 47.63
CA THR A 3 -8.65 29.02 46.48
C THR A 3 -8.07 27.58 46.42
N PHE A 4 -8.05 26.95 45.23
CA PHE A 4 -6.87 26.30 44.58
C PHE A 4 -6.14 25.08 45.22
N ILE A 5 -5.52 24.12 44.51
CA ILE A 5 -5.39 23.63 43.11
C ILE A 5 -4.46 22.37 43.22
N LYS A 6 -4.49 21.46 42.22
CA LYS A 6 -3.58 20.32 41.87
C LYS A 6 -3.74 19.01 42.67
N GLY A 7 -3.70 17.81 42.09
CA GLY A 7 -3.50 17.35 40.70
C GLY A 7 -3.84 15.84 40.62
N THR A 8 -4.59 15.42 39.59
CA THR A 8 -4.16 14.67 38.39
C THR A 8 -4.02 13.15 38.53
N LEU A 9 -4.92 12.46 37.81
CA LEU A 9 -4.82 11.21 37.03
C LEU A 9 -4.34 9.93 37.72
N ALA A 10 -5.25 8.96 37.85
CA ALA A 10 -4.94 7.53 37.77
C ALA A 10 -6.13 6.73 37.18
N SER A 11 -5.82 6.02 36.10
CA SER A 11 -6.44 4.82 35.51
C SER A 11 -7.96 4.63 35.56
N LEU A 12 -8.59 4.69 34.39
CA LEU A 12 -9.73 3.83 34.07
C LEU A 12 -9.28 2.78 33.04
N CYS A 13 -9.07 1.54 33.51
CA CYS A 13 -9.02 0.37 32.65
C CYS A 13 -10.42 0.11 32.08
N ALA A 14 -10.61 0.33 30.78
CA ALA A 14 -11.77 -0.19 30.08
C ALA A 14 -11.46 -1.61 29.59
N MET A 15 -12.05 -2.61 30.25
CA MET A 15 -12.24 -3.94 29.65
C MET A 15 -13.19 -3.77 28.46
N PHE A 16 -12.71 -4.00 27.24
CA PHE A 16 -13.60 -4.17 26.10
C PHE A 16 -13.98 -5.64 25.97
N PHE A 17 -15.28 -5.85 26.00
CA PHE A 17 -15.98 -7.08 25.68
C PHE A 17 -15.48 -7.69 24.38
N ILE A 18 -15.15 -8.98 24.42
CA ILE A 18 -15.01 -9.81 23.23
C ILE A 18 -16.42 -10.24 22.81
N GLY A 19 -16.89 -9.71 21.69
CA GLY A 19 -18.16 -10.12 21.09
C GLY A 19 -18.49 -9.32 19.83
N GLY A 20 -18.42 -9.99 18.68
CA GLY A 20 -18.99 -9.49 17.42
C GLY A 20 -18.01 -9.52 16.26
N ALA A 21 -18.32 -10.35 15.26
CA ALA A 21 -17.58 -10.47 14.02
C ALA A 21 -17.51 -9.16 13.21
N ASN A 22 -16.36 -8.98 12.56
CA ASN A 22 -16.02 -8.03 11.50
C ASN A 22 -17.13 -7.86 10.44
N ALA A 23 -17.97 -6.83 10.60
CA ALA A 23 -18.88 -6.38 9.57
C ALA A 23 -18.59 -4.91 9.25
N GLN A 24 -18.53 -4.63 7.95
CA GLN A 24 -18.81 -3.30 7.45
C GLN A 24 -20.14 -2.83 8.09
N THR A 25 -20.15 -1.64 8.70
CA THR A 25 -21.34 -1.11 9.42
C THR A 25 -22.49 -0.80 8.46
N HIS A 26 -22.20 -0.42 7.22
CA HIS A 26 -23.17 -0.20 6.17
C HIS A 26 -23.53 -1.52 5.48
N GLN A 27 -24.78 -1.58 5.01
CA GLN A 27 -25.28 -2.68 4.20
C GLN A 27 -25.79 -2.12 2.87
N TRP A 28 -24.88 -2.01 1.90
CA TRP A 28 -25.15 -1.42 0.59
C TRP A 28 -26.00 -2.34 -0.27
N GLN A 29 -26.89 -1.76 -1.07
CA GLN A 29 -27.69 -2.47 -2.09
C GLN A 29 -27.47 -1.93 -3.51
N PHE A 30 -26.86 -0.75 -3.65
CA PHE A 30 -26.57 -0.13 -4.93
C PHE A 30 -25.33 0.75 -4.82
N VAL A 31 -24.52 0.80 -5.88
CA VAL A 31 -23.39 1.72 -6.02
C VAL A 31 -23.27 2.24 -7.44
N THR A 32 -22.88 3.50 -7.59
CA THR A 32 -22.53 4.11 -8.87
C THR A 32 -21.42 5.14 -8.70
N THR A 33 -20.80 5.54 -9.80
CA THR A 33 -19.72 6.53 -9.81
C THR A 33 -19.98 7.59 -10.88
N GLY A 34 -19.61 8.83 -10.59
CA GLY A 34 -19.34 9.87 -11.58
C GLY A 34 -17.84 9.90 -11.93
N GLU A 35 -17.38 10.99 -12.52
CA GLU A 35 -15.95 11.17 -12.85
C GLU A 35 -15.05 11.01 -11.61
N GLY A 36 -15.43 11.64 -10.50
CA GLY A 36 -14.65 11.68 -9.27
C GLY A 36 -15.48 11.52 -8.00
N SER A 37 -16.75 11.14 -8.13
CA SER A 37 -17.69 11.03 -7.01
C SER A 37 -18.31 9.64 -6.99
N THR A 38 -18.56 9.11 -5.81
CA THR A 38 -19.23 7.83 -5.60
C THR A 38 -20.55 8.07 -4.88
N TYR A 39 -21.57 7.32 -5.28
CA TYR A 39 -22.88 7.32 -4.64
C TYR A 39 -23.27 5.88 -4.32
N ALA A 40 -23.79 5.66 -3.13
CA ALA A 40 -24.29 4.36 -2.72
C ALA A 40 -25.63 4.50 -2.00
N ILE A 41 -26.45 3.46 -2.10
CA ILE A 41 -27.75 3.38 -1.43
C ILE A 41 -27.72 2.19 -0.50
N GLU A 42 -28.09 2.40 0.75
CA GLU A 42 -28.23 1.33 1.74
C GLU A 42 -29.52 0.54 1.56
N LYS A 43 -29.58 -0.66 2.13
CA LYS A 43 -30.80 -1.50 2.15
C LYS A 43 -32.03 -0.78 2.74
N ASP A 44 -31.82 0.21 3.60
CA ASP A 44 -32.91 1.01 4.18
C ASP A 44 -33.41 2.13 3.25
N GLY A 45 -32.78 2.34 2.09
CA GLY A 45 -33.13 3.36 1.09
C GLY A 45 -32.48 4.73 1.31
N SER A 46 -31.57 4.87 2.28
CA SER A 46 -30.77 6.10 2.44
C SER A 46 -29.72 6.23 1.34
N LEU A 47 -29.51 7.45 0.84
CA LEU A 47 -28.52 7.80 -0.18
C LEU A 47 -27.29 8.40 0.48
N TRP A 48 -26.11 7.96 0.05
CA TRP A 48 -24.81 8.40 0.55
C TRP A 48 -23.91 8.79 -0.61
N ALA A 49 -23.08 9.80 -0.40
CA ALA A 49 -22.17 10.33 -1.42
C ALA A 49 -20.80 10.70 -0.82
N TRP A 50 -19.75 10.52 -1.60
CA TRP A 50 -18.37 10.91 -1.27
C TRP A 50 -17.54 11.12 -2.55
N GLY A 51 -16.33 11.65 -2.42
CA GLY A 51 -15.43 12.03 -3.50
C GLY A 51 -15.37 13.54 -3.74
N TRP A 52 -15.16 13.93 -4.99
CA TRP A 52 -15.11 15.34 -5.41
C TRP A 52 -16.48 16.02 -5.31
N ASN A 53 -16.49 17.28 -4.86
CA ASN A 53 -17.70 18.06 -4.58
C ASN A 53 -17.60 19.55 -4.97
N GLU A 54 -16.72 19.91 -5.90
CA GLU A 54 -16.46 21.32 -6.23
C GLU A 54 -17.70 22.05 -6.78
N SER A 55 -18.56 21.34 -7.50
CA SER A 55 -19.83 21.85 -8.05
C SER A 55 -21.04 21.58 -7.15
N GLY A 56 -20.84 20.96 -5.98
CA GLY A 56 -21.93 20.47 -5.14
C GLY A 56 -22.60 19.19 -5.68
N GLN A 57 -21.91 18.44 -6.55
CA GLN A 57 -22.45 17.24 -7.20
C GLN A 57 -22.83 16.13 -6.22
N LEU A 58 -22.23 16.10 -5.02
CA LEU A 58 -22.58 15.11 -4.01
C LEU A 58 -24.00 15.31 -3.45
N GLY A 59 -24.62 16.48 -3.65
CA GLY A 59 -25.97 16.76 -3.16
C GLY A 59 -26.07 16.97 -1.64
N ILE A 60 -24.94 16.98 -0.92
CA ILE A 60 -24.87 17.18 0.53
C ILE A 60 -24.93 18.67 0.95
N GLY A 61 -25.24 19.56 0.01
CA GLY A 61 -25.17 21.01 0.20
C GLY A 61 -23.79 21.59 -0.14
N GLY A 62 -23.49 22.75 0.45
CA GLY A 62 -22.14 23.33 0.41
C GLY A 62 -21.19 22.67 1.41
N GLY A 63 -19.89 22.97 1.31
CA GLY A 63 -18.90 22.46 2.27
C GLY A 63 -17.55 22.13 1.62
N ALA A 64 -16.92 21.07 2.14
CA ALA A 64 -15.63 20.58 1.65
C ALA A 64 -15.69 20.22 0.16
N GLN A 65 -14.61 20.54 -0.56
CA GLN A 65 -14.45 20.25 -1.99
C GLN A 65 -14.14 18.78 -2.26
N LYS A 66 -13.67 18.06 -1.24
CA LYS A 66 -13.35 16.62 -1.24
C LYS A 66 -13.92 15.98 0.02
N VAL A 67 -14.50 14.81 -0.13
CA VAL A 67 -15.17 14.09 0.96
C VAL A 67 -14.72 12.64 0.90
N SER A 68 -13.93 12.17 1.86
CA SER A 68 -13.48 10.76 1.94
C SER A 68 -14.32 9.91 2.88
N VAL A 69 -15.27 10.53 3.59
CA VAL A 69 -16.19 9.87 4.51
C VAL A 69 -17.56 9.84 3.84
N PRO A 70 -18.15 8.67 3.59
CA PRO A 70 -19.53 8.57 3.11
C PRO A 70 -20.44 9.50 3.91
N THR A 71 -21.11 10.41 3.21
CA THR A 71 -21.97 11.40 3.83
C THR A 71 -23.39 11.24 3.29
N GLN A 72 -24.37 11.11 4.18
CA GLN A 72 -25.75 10.94 3.79
C GLN A 72 -26.28 12.18 3.06
N VAL A 73 -26.97 11.97 1.94
CA VAL A 73 -27.61 13.01 1.13
C VAL A 73 -29.02 13.25 1.67
N GLY A 74 -29.18 14.31 2.47
CA GLY A 74 -30.42 14.59 3.19
C GLY A 74 -30.75 13.53 4.23
N THR A 75 -32.00 13.45 4.66
CA THR A 75 -32.47 12.51 5.70
C THR A 75 -33.46 11.47 5.19
N GLU A 76 -33.82 11.54 3.90
CA GLU A 76 -34.78 10.63 3.29
C GLU A 76 -34.21 9.23 3.07
N LYS A 77 -35.11 8.24 3.08
CA LYS A 77 -34.81 6.81 2.97
C LYS A 77 -35.64 6.13 1.87
N THR A 78 -35.92 6.87 0.81
CA THR A 78 -36.79 6.45 -0.29
C THR A 78 -36.02 6.34 -1.61
N TRP A 79 -34.69 6.44 -1.60
CA TRP A 79 -33.88 6.40 -2.81
C TRP A 79 -33.74 4.96 -3.33
N LYS A 80 -33.82 4.78 -4.66
CA LYS A 80 -33.69 3.45 -5.31
C LYS A 80 -32.63 3.38 -6.41
N TYR A 81 -32.24 4.52 -6.96
CA TYR A 81 -31.32 4.57 -8.10
C TYR A 81 -30.54 5.87 -8.10
N ALA A 82 -29.29 5.80 -8.56
CA ALA A 82 -28.43 6.96 -8.79
C ALA A 82 -27.63 6.80 -10.08
N VAL A 83 -27.31 7.91 -10.74
CA VAL A 83 -26.37 7.99 -11.86
C VAL A 83 -25.66 9.34 -11.82
N ALA A 84 -24.40 9.38 -12.21
CA ALA A 84 -23.62 10.62 -12.16
C ALA A 84 -22.76 10.81 -13.41
N GLY A 85 -22.63 12.08 -13.80
CA GLY A 85 -21.71 12.55 -14.84
C GLY A 85 -20.42 13.09 -14.23
N GLN A 86 -19.83 14.09 -14.90
CA GLN A 86 -18.62 14.77 -14.45
C GLN A 86 -18.84 15.54 -13.14
N SER A 87 -19.83 16.44 -13.13
CA SER A 87 -20.08 17.36 -12.02
C SER A 87 -21.57 17.51 -11.69
N TYR A 88 -22.38 16.52 -12.04
CA TYR A 88 -23.81 16.48 -11.77
C TYR A 88 -24.26 15.04 -11.52
N ALA A 89 -25.39 14.85 -10.85
CA ALA A 89 -25.97 13.54 -10.61
C ALA A 89 -27.49 13.59 -10.65
N PHE A 90 -28.08 12.43 -10.91
CA PHE A 90 -29.52 12.19 -10.82
C PHE A 90 -29.82 11.05 -9.88
N PHE A 91 -30.98 11.14 -9.23
CA PHE A 91 -31.48 10.15 -8.30
C PHE A 91 -32.94 9.86 -8.59
N ILE A 92 -33.36 8.63 -8.38
CA ILE A 92 -34.78 8.25 -8.47
C ILE A 92 -35.22 7.70 -7.11
N LYS A 93 -36.37 8.16 -6.65
CA LYS A 93 -37.02 7.64 -5.44
C LYS A 93 -37.92 6.43 -5.74
N ALA A 94 -38.33 5.72 -4.70
CA ALA A 94 -39.19 4.54 -4.76
C ALA A 94 -40.51 4.84 -5.47
N ASP A 95 -41.06 6.04 -5.25
CA ASP A 95 -42.27 6.57 -5.90
C ASP A 95 -42.09 6.91 -7.39
N GLY A 96 -40.88 6.77 -7.94
CA GLY A 96 -40.59 7.04 -9.35
C GLY A 96 -40.35 8.50 -9.70
N THR A 97 -40.22 9.40 -8.72
CA THR A 97 -39.80 10.79 -8.95
C THR A 97 -38.31 10.88 -9.26
N LEU A 98 -37.94 11.79 -10.15
CA LEU A 98 -36.56 12.06 -10.58
C LEU A 98 -36.04 13.33 -9.91
N TRP A 99 -34.79 13.30 -9.45
CA TRP A 99 -34.13 14.40 -8.75
C TRP A 99 -32.74 14.64 -9.33
N ALA A 100 -32.26 15.88 -9.29
CA ALA A 100 -30.96 16.30 -9.85
C ALA A 100 -30.15 17.12 -8.84
N VAL A 101 -28.82 17.15 -9.00
CA VAL A 101 -27.87 17.97 -8.23
C VAL A 101 -26.63 18.35 -9.05
N GLY A 102 -25.89 19.35 -8.58
CA GLY A 102 -24.58 19.74 -9.06
C GLY A 102 -24.61 20.84 -10.12
N ASP A 103 -23.84 20.65 -11.19
CA ASP A 103 -23.79 21.51 -12.36
C ASP A 103 -25.12 21.50 -13.15
N ASN A 104 -25.47 22.63 -13.76
CA ASN A 104 -26.64 22.78 -14.65
C ASN A 104 -26.25 23.39 -16.00
N THR A 105 -25.01 23.18 -16.43
CA THR A 105 -24.55 23.63 -17.75
C THR A 105 -25.41 22.98 -18.84
N LYS A 106 -25.78 23.77 -19.85
CA LYS A 106 -26.73 23.39 -20.92
C LYS A 106 -28.13 22.97 -20.44
N GLY A 107 -28.48 23.21 -19.17
CA GLY A 107 -29.78 22.83 -18.59
C GLY A 107 -29.89 21.35 -18.24
N VAL A 108 -28.75 20.66 -18.02
CA VAL A 108 -28.75 19.20 -17.80
C VAL A 108 -29.57 18.76 -16.60
N GLN A 109 -29.76 19.58 -15.56
CA GLN A 109 -30.61 19.18 -14.43
C GLN A 109 -32.07 18.97 -14.84
N GLY A 110 -32.52 19.56 -15.95
CA GLY A 110 -33.87 19.34 -16.46
C GLY A 110 -34.98 20.10 -15.71
N VAL A 111 -34.62 20.98 -14.78
CA VAL A 111 -35.57 21.72 -13.91
C VAL A 111 -36.07 23.03 -14.54
N GLY A 112 -35.43 23.52 -15.60
CA GLY A 112 -35.90 24.70 -16.35
C GLY A 112 -35.60 26.08 -15.74
N ASP A 113 -35.03 26.16 -14.54
CA ASP A 113 -34.76 27.45 -13.86
C ASP A 113 -33.37 28.06 -14.14
N GLY A 114 -32.49 27.32 -14.80
CA GLY A 114 -31.14 27.77 -15.17
C GLY A 114 -30.13 27.82 -14.02
N MET A 115 -30.45 27.29 -12.84
CA MET A 115 -29.58 27.31 -11.66
C MET A 115 -29.02 25.92 -11.33
N GLY A 116 -27.79 25.86 -10.82
CA GLY A 116 -27.22 24.62 -10.29
C GLY A 116 -27.60 24.42 -8.81
N HIS A 117 -28.17 23.28 -8.47
CA HIS A 117 -28.61 22.95 -7.11
C HIS A 117 -27.61 22.07 -6.38
N LYS A 118 -27.19 22.48 -5.17
CA LYS A 118 -26.25 21.70 -4.33
C LYS A 118 -26.94 20.69 -3.42
N THR A 119 -28.26 20.66 -3.41
CA THR A 119 -29.11 19.70 -2.71
C THR A 119 -30.15 19.18 -3.70
N PRO A 120 -30.64 17.92 -3.58
CA PRO A 120 -31.56 17.34 -4.54
C PRO A 120 -32.76 18.25 -4.85
N ILE A 121 -32.97 18.52 -6.14
CA ILE A 121 -34.14 19.23 -6.68
C ILE A 121 -34.92 18.30 -7.62
N GLN A 122 -36.25 18.32 -7.53
CA GLN A 122 -37.09 17.44 -8.35
C GLN A 122 -37.16 17.91 -9.81
N VAL A 123 -37.06 16.97 -10.74
CA VAL A 123 -37.17 17.18 -12.18
C VAL A 123 -38.61 16.93 -12.63
N GLY A 124 -39.35 18.01 -12.88
CA GLY A 124 -40.77 17.94 -13.25
C GLY A 124 -41.65 17.35 -12.14
N THR A 125 -42.82 16.84 -12.52
CA THR A 125 -43.82 16.27 -11.58
C THR A 125 -44.13 14.80 -11.82
N ASP A 126 -43.46 14.17 -12.80
CA ASP A 126 -43.68 12.78 -13.17
C ASP A 126 -43.17 11.81 -12.09
N THR A 127 -43.89 10.70 -11.91
CA THR A 127 -43.64 9.68 -10.88
C THR A 127 -43.41 8.29 -11.49
N ASN A 128 -42.97 8.22 -12.75
CA ASN A 128 -42.82 6.97 -13.48
C ASN A 128 -41.45 6.82 -14.13
N TRP A 129 -40.42 7.48 -13.59
CA TRP A 129 -39.04 7.31 -14.04
C TRP A 129 -38.50 5.94 -13.63
N LYS A 130 -37.92 5.22 -14.60
CA LYS A 130 -37.31 3.90 -14.43
C LYS A 130 -35.79 4.01 -14.27
N SER A 131 -35.12 4.74 -15.15
CA SER A 131 -33.67 4.93 -15.14
C SER A 131 -33.28 6.20 -15.90
N VAL A 132 -32.06 6.68 -15.69
CA VAL A 132 -31.45 7.78 -16.45
C VAL A 132 -30.04 7.38 -16.88
N SER A 133 -29.67 7.72 -18.10
CA SER A 133 -28.29 7.65 -18.59
C SER A 133 -27.79 9.05 -18.91
N VAL A 134 -26.50 9.29 -18.65
CA VAL A 134 -25.88 10.61 -18.78
C VAL A 134 -24.53 10.54 -19.47
N SER A 135 -24.10 11.65 -20.06
CA SER A 135 -22.71 11.85 -20.46
C SER A 135 -21.80 11.81 -19.23
N ARG A 136 -20.88 10.83 -19.18
CA ARG A 136 -20.05 10.61 -17.98
C ARG A 136 -18.80 11.47 -17.93
N PHE A 137 -18.22 11.80 -19.09
CA PHE A 137 -16.98 12.56 -19.20
C PHE A 137 -17.16 13.87 -19.96
N PHE A 138 -17.38 13.80 -21.28
CA PHE A 138 -17.66 14.99 -22.08
C PHE A 138 -19.14 15.13 -22.34
N GLY A 139 -19.65 16.33 -22.04
CA GLY A 139 -21.00 16.75 -22.38
C GLY A 139 -21.98 16.73 -21.21
N HIS A 140 -23.15 17.30 -21.47
CA HIS A 140 -24.19 17.53 -20.48
C HIS A 140 -25.53 16.96 -20.97
N THR A 141 -25.51 15.77 -21.58
CA THR A 141 -26.70 15.08 -22.08
C THR A 141 -27.27 14.15 -21.01
N ALA A 142 -28.59 14.18 -20.82
CA ALA A 142 -29.32 13.18 -20.03
C ALA A 142 -30.48 12.59 -20.85
N ILE A 143 -30.61 11.27 -20.81
CA ILE A 143 -31.71 10.52 -21.42
C ILE A 143 -32.34 9.64 -20.36
N GLY A 144 -33.61 9.87 -20.08
CA GLY A 144 -34.40 9.09 -19.14
C GLY A 144 -35.31 8.08 -19.84
N LEU A 145 -35.49 6.93 -19.20
CA LEU A 145 -36.44 5.90 -19.56
C LEU A 145 -37.55 5.87 -18.51
N LYS A 146 -38.80 5.91 -18.95
CA LYS A 146 -39.97 5.76 -18.08
C LYS A 146 -40.43 4.29 -18.02
N THR A 147 -41.25 3.97 -17.01
CA THR A 147 -41.78 2.61 -16.82
C THR A 147 -42.76 2.17 -17.90
N ASP A 148 -43.32 3.13 -18.65
CA ASP A 148 -44.16 2.89 -19.83
C ASP A 148 -43.34 2.61 -21.12
N GLY A 149 -42.01 2.51 -21.00
CA GLY A 149 -41.12 2.23 -22.11
C GLY A 149 -40.85 3.42 -23.04
N THR A 150 -41.22 4.64 -22.66
CA THR A 150 -40.88 5.86 -23.42
C THR A 150 -39.51 6.44 -23.05
N LEU A 151 -38.82 7.05 -24.01
CA LEU A 151 -37.57 7.78 -23.80
C LEU A 151 -37.78 9.30 -23.79
N TRP A 152 -37.01 10.00 -22.96
CA TRP A 152 -37.07 11.44 -22.77
C TRP A 152 -35.66 12.02 -22.72
N GLY A 153 -35.37 13.07 -23.47
CA GLY A 153 -34.04 13.69 -23.54
C GLY A 153 -34.03 15.14 -23.06
N TRP A 154 -32.99 15.52 -22.34
CA TRP A 154 -32.70 16.91 -21.93
C TRP A 154 -31.21 17.19 -21.71
N GLY A 155 -30.89 18.45 -21.48
CA GLY A 155 -29.53 18.98 -21.42
C GLY A 155 -28.99 19.36 -22.80
N GLU A 156 -27.74 18.99 -23.07
CA GLU A 156 -27.03 19.32 -24.31
C GLU A 156 -27.55 18.55 -25.53
N GLY A 157 -27.86 19.25 -26.62
CA GLY A 157 -28.37 18.67 -27.87
C GLY A 157 -27.58 19.01 -29.12
N GLU A 158 -26.46 19.74 -28.99
CA GLU A 158 -25.70 20.32 -30.11
C GLU A 158 -25.13 19.25 -31.07
N LEU A 159 -24.96 18.02 -30.61
CA LEU A 159 -24.50 16.86 -31.40
C LEU A 159 -25.63 15.92 -31.84
N GLY A 160 -26.89 16.28 -31.58
CA GLY A 160 -28.05 15.44 -31.88
C GLY A 160 -28.27 14.29 -30.88
N THR A 161 -27.50 14.23 -29.79
CA THR A 161 -27.53 13.22 -28.73
C THR A 161 -28.89 13.13 -28.01
N LEU A 162 -29.74 14.16 -28.08
CA LEU A 162 -31.09 14.10 -27.53
C LEU A 162 -32.08 13.30 -28.38
N GLY A 163 -31.79 13.01 -29.66
CA GLY A 163 -32.71 12.24 -30.52
C GLY A 163 -34.00 12.98 -30.91
N LEU A 164 -34.10 14.29 -30.66
CA LEU A 164 -35.32 15.10 -30.83
C LEU A 164 -35.51 15.67 -32.26
N GLY A 165 -34.74 15.20 -33.23
CA GLY A 165 -34.82 15.66 -34.63
C GLY A 165 -34.21 17.05 -34.88
N ASN A 166 -33.54 17.63 -33.89
CA ASN A 166 -32.91 18.97 -33.95
C ASN A 166 -31.65 19.03 -33.06
N TYR A 167 -30.91 20.15 -33.09
CA TYR A 167 -29.65 20.35 -32.36
C TYR A 167 -29.77 21.31 -31.16
N LYS A 168 -30.99 21.53 -30.63
CA LYS A 168 -31.21 22.49 -29.54
C LYS A 168 -31.10 21.80 -28.19
N ASN A 169 -30.39 22.45 -27.26
CA ASN A 169 -30.42 22.09 -25.85
C ASN A 169 -31.87 22.15 -25.33
N GLN A 170 -32.20 21.27 -24.39
CA GLN A 170 -33.50 21.26 -23.74
C GLN A 170 -33.31 21.38 -22.23
N PRO A 171 -33.76 22.47 -21.59
CA PRO A 171 -33.58 22.64 -20.16
C PRO A 171 -34.59 21.83 -19.32
N THR A 172 -35.49 21.08 -19.97
CA THR A 172 -36.51 20.24 -19.35
C THR A 172 -36.69 18.94 -20.17
N PRO A 173 -37.06 17.81 -19.54
CA PRO A 173 -37.32 16.55 -20.25
C PRO A 173 -38.29 16.71 -21.41
N LYS A 174 -37.93 16.15 -22.57
CA LYS A 174 -38.80 16.08 -23.76
C LYS A 174 -38.81 14.69 -24.35
N GLN A 175 -40.00 14.16 -24.64
CA GLN A 175 -40.15 12.82 -25.20
C GLN A 175 -39.46 12.68 -26.56
N ILE A 176 -38.79 11.54 -26.76
CA ILE A 176 -38.08 11.15 -27.97
C ILE A 176 -38.96 10.17 -28.75
N GLY A 177 -39.47 10.61 -29.91
CA GLY A 177 -40.37 9.80 -30.73
C GLY A 177 -41.69 9.45 -30.03
N THR A 178 -42.33 8.37 -30.49
CA THR A 178 -43.62 7.88 -29.97
C THR A 178 -43.57 6.44 -29.47
N ASP A 179 -42.41 5.81 -29.56
CA ASP A 179 -42.21 4.40 -29.23
C ASP A 179 -42.26 4.17 -27.72
N THR A 180 -42.83 3.03 -27.31
CA THR A 180 -43.07 2.64 -25.92
C THR A 180 -42.46 1.28 -25.56
N ASP A 181 -41.53 0.79 -26.38
CA ASP A 181 -40.92 -0.53 -26.30
C ASP A 181 -39.40 -0.44 -26.01
N TRP A 182 -38.94 0.67 -25.43
CA TRP A 182 -37.53 0.82 -25.03
C TRP A 182 -37.22 0.04 -23.75
N ALA A 183 -36.14 -0.73 -23.78
CA ALA A 183 -35.69 -1.57 -22.67
C ALA A 183 -34.51 -0.94 -21.90
N GLN A 184 -33.56 -0.33 -22.62
CA GLN A 184 -32.33 0.24 -22.07
C GLN A 184 -31.87 1.44 -22.91
N VAL A 185 -31.20 2.41 -22.28
CA VAL A 185 -30.47 3.50 -22.94
C VAL A 185 -29.12 3.73 -22.28
N THR A 186 -28.12 4.11 -23.07
CA THR A 186 -26.78 4.51 -22.62
C THR A 186 -26.27 5.70 -23.43
N VAL A 187 -25.54 6.60 -22.78
CA VAL A 187 -25.02 7.84 -23.37
C VAL A 187 -23.49 7.81 -23.31
N GLY A 188 -22.85 7.94 -24.47
CA GLY A 188 -21.40 8.14 -24.61
C GLY A 188 -21.04 9.62 -24.65
N ASP A 189 -19.83 9.94 -25.10
CA ASP A 189 -19.40 11.36 -25.16
C ASP A 189 -20.25 12.16 -26.16
N ASN A 190 -20.49 11.57 -27.34
CA ASN A 190 -21.15 12.28 -28.46
C ASN A 190 -22.31 11.48 -29.08
N THR A 191 -22.68 10.35 -28.47
CA THR A 191 -23.68 9.41 -29.03
C THR A 191 -24.58 8.85 -27.94
N THR A 192 -25.72 8.34 -28.36
CA THR A 192 -26.65 7.59 -27.52
C THR A 192 -26.97 6.28 -28.21
N LEU A 193 -26.97 5.20 -27.43
CA LEU A 193 -27.38 3.87 -27.87
C LEU A 193 -28.55 3.41 -27.01
N ALA A 194 -29.43 2.62 -27.59
CA ALA A 194 -30.59 2.08 -26.90
C ALA A 194 -30.93 0.68 -27.40
N LEU A 195 -31.58 -0.09 -26.53
CA LEU A 195 -32.17 -1.38 -26.86
C LEU A 195 -33.68 -1.27 -26.76
N LYS A 196 -34.38 -1.89 -27.71
CA LYS A 196 -35.81 -2.20 -27.56
C LYS A 196 -36.01 -3.53 -26.86
N THR A 197 -37.23 -3.79 -26.40
CA THR A 197 -37.61 -5.05 -25.72
C THR A 197 -37.49 -6.29 -26.60
N ASP A 198 -37.43 -6.12 -27.92
CA ASP A 198 -37.19 -7.20 -28.88
C ASP A 198 -35.68 -7.53 -29.07
N GLY A 199 -34.80 -6.86 -28.34
CA GLY A 199 -33.34 -7.04 -28.42
C GLY A 199 -32.67 -6.30 -29.59
N SER A 200 -33.40 -5.47 -30.35
CA SER A 200 -32.83 -4.67 -31.43
C SER A 200 -32.00 -3.48 -30.90
N LEU A 201 -30.87 -3.22 -31.55
CA LEU A 201 -29.96 -2.11 -31.23
C LEU A 201 -30.29 -0.86 -32.04
N TRP A 202 -30.30 0.30 -31.38
CA TRP A 202 -30.58 1.61 -31.97
C TRP A 202 -29.55 2.63 -31.50
N GLY A 203 -29.33 3.67 -32.30
CA GLY A 203 -28.45 4.76 -31.93
C GLY A 203 -28.68 6.07 -32.67
N TRP A 204 -28.17 7.15 -32.08
CA TRP A 204 -28.20 8.51 -32.61
C TRP A 204 -27.09 9.37 -31.98
N GLY A 205 -26.89 10.57 -32.50
CA GLY A 205 -25.80 11.49 -32.18
C GLY A 205 -24.79 11.63 -33.33
N TRP A 206 -23.52 11.77 -32.95
CA TRP A 206 -22.41 12.07 -33.84
C TRP A 206 -21.45 10.89 -34.03
N ASN A 207 -21.32 10.39 -35.26
CA ASN A 207 -20.66 9.10 -35.54
C ASN A 207 -19.16 9.18 -35.93
N ASP A 208 -18.43 10.23 -35.53
CA ASP A 208 -17.00 10.33 -35.89
C ASP A 208 -16.14 9.23 -35.26
N ASN A 209 -16.58 8.67 -34.12
CA ASN A 209 -15.90 7.57 -33.45
C ASN A 209 -16.38 6.19 -33.91
N GLY A 210 -17.39 6.07 -34.78
CA GLY A 210 -17.91 4.78 -35.25
C GLY A 210 -18.81 4.06 -34.24
N THR A 211 -19.18 4.70 -33.15
CA THR A 211 -20.07 4.15 -32.11
C THR A 211 -21.52 3.95 -32.59
N LEU A 212 -21.90 4.56 -33.73
CA LEU A 212 -23.19 4.32 -34.40
C LEU A 212 -23.07 3.43 -35.64
N CYS A 213 -21.93 2.74 -35.80
CA CYS A 213 -21.67 1.82 -36.90
C CYS A 213 -21.87 2.46 -38.28
N ASP A 214 -22.69 1.87 -39.16
CA ASP A 214 -22.97 2.39 -40.51
C ASP A 214 -23.97 3.55 -40.56
N LEU A 215 -24.48 4.03 -39.41
CA LEU A 215 -25.40 5.16 -39.42
C LEU A 215 -24.71 6.45 -39.92
N PRO A 216 -25.48 7.38 -40.52
CA PRO A 216 -24.94 8.66 -40.99
C PRO A 216 -24.17 9.41 -39.91
N LYS A 217 -23.15 10.20 -40.33
CA LYS A 217 -22.29 11.01 -39.45
C LYS A 217 -23.08 11.83 -38.42
N LYS A 218 -24.22 12.39 -38.82
CA LYS A 218 -25.15 13.10 -37.94
C LYS A 218 -26.51 12.40 -37.97
N THR A 219 -26.83 11.69 -36.90
CA THR A 219 -28.12 11.00 -36.76
C THR A 219 -28.85 11.67 -35.60
N LYS A 220 -29.95 12.36 -35.87
CA LYS A 220 -30.62 13.24 -34.87
C LYS A 220 -31.93 12.68 -34.31
N THR A 221 -32.27 11.46 -34.69
CA THR A 221 -33.42 10.69 -34.24
C THR A 221 -32.98 9.24 -34.09
N PRO A 222 -33.60 8.44 -33.20
CA PRO A 222 -33.27 7.02 -33.09
C PRO A 222 -33.30 6.31 -34.44
N ALA A 223 -32.23 5.61 -34.77
CA ALA A 223 -32.12 4.78 -35.97
C ALA A 223 -31.55 3.41 -35.61
N ARG A 224 -32.05 2.35 -36.26
CA ARG A 224 -31.63 0.98 -35.97
C ARG A 224 -30.20 0.73 -36.45
N ILE A 225 -29.41 0.01 -35.66
CA ILE A 225 -28.05 -0.43 -35.97
C ILE A 225 -28.08 -1.93 -36.20
N GLY A 226 -27.68 -2.37 -37.39
CA GLY A 226 -27.63 -3.78 -37.76
C GLY A 226 -29.01 -4.46 -37.80
N THR A 227 -28.99 -5.79 -37.86
CA THR A 227 -30.19 -6.65 -37.97
C THR A 227 -30.39 -7.58 -36.77
N ASP A 228 -29.40 -7.67 -35.89
CA ASP A 228 -29.40 -8.56 -34.72
C ASP A 228 -30.43 -8.11 -33.69
N ASN A 229 -31.05 -9.10 -33.03
CA ASN A 229 -32.10 -8.93 -32.04
C ASN A 229 -31.81 -9.76 -30.76
N ASP A 230 -30.57 -10.17 -30.54
CA ASP A 230 -30.11 -10.99 -29.42
C ASP A 230 -29.25 -10.20 -28.42
N TRP A 231 -29.26 -8.86 -28.51
CA TRP A 231 -28.62 -7.97 -27.54
C TRP A 231 -29.42 -7.95 -26.23
N VAL A 232 -28.73 -8.16 -25.11
CA VAL A 232 -29.36 -8.11 -23.77
C VAL A 232 -28.88 -6.91 -22.96
N GLN A 233 -27.68 -6.40 -23.23
CA GLN A 233 -27.15 -5.20 -22.60
C GLN A 233 -26.27 -4.42 -23.56
N VAL A 234 -26.32 -3.09 -23.46
CA VAL A 234 -25.42 -2.16 -24.18
C VAL A 234 -24.83 -1.14 -23.22
N TYR A 235 -23.57 -0.77 -23.43
CA TYR A 235 -22.83 0.17 -22.61
C TYR A 235 -22.05 1.12 -23.51
N SER A 236 -22.16 2.43 -23.27
CA SER A 236 -21.27 3.43 -23.85
C SER A 236 -20.16 3.75 -22.87
N VAL A 237 -18.92 3.68 -23.32
CA VAL A 237 -17.75 4.01 -22.52
C VAL A 237 -16.90 5.01 -23.32
N SER A 238 -17.11 6.30 -23.06
CA SER A 238 -16.46 7.41 -23.78
C SER A 238 -16.68 7.32 -25.30
N THR A 239 -15.63 7.04 -26.08
CA THR A 239 -15.62 6.97 -27.55
C THR A 239 -15.89 5.56 -28.12
N CYS A 240 -16.23 4.60 -27.27
CA CYS A 240 -16.56 3.23 -27.68
C CYS A 240 -17.84 2.71 -27.04
N ALA A 241 -18.31 1.57 -27.53
CA ALA A 241 -19.48 0.90 -27.01
C ALA A 241 -19.22 -0.61 -26.89
N TYR A 242 -19.86 -1.20 -25.89
CA TYR A 242 -19.85 -2.63 -25.64
C TYR A 242 -21.27 -3.16 -25.63
N GLY A 243 -21.46 -4.35 -26.17
CA GLY A 243 -22.73 -5.06 -26.11
C GLY A 243 -22.52 -6.47 -25.59
N ILE A 244 -23.49 -6.96 -24.82
CA ILE A 244 -23.55 -8.35 -24.38
C ILE A 244 -24.75 -8.98 -25.07
N LYS A 245 -24.51 -10.13 -25.71
CA LYS A 245 -25.57 -10.94 -26.35
C LYS A 245 -26.13 -11.98 -25.38
N ALA A 246 -27.27 -12.56 -25.71
CA ALA A 246 -27.96 -13.56 -24.90
C ALA A 246 -27.13 -14.81 -24.56
N ASP A 247 -26.12 -15.13 -25.38
CA ASP A 247 -25.15 -16.21 -25.13
C ASP A 247 -24.05 -15.84 -24.11
N GLY A 248 -24.07 -14.61 -23.59
CA GLY A 248 -23.06 -14.08 -22.66
C GLY A 248 -21.78 -13.60 -23.35
N SER A 249 -21.74 -13.54 -24.69
CA SER A 249 -20.58 -13.03 -25.41
C SER A 249 -20.52 -11.50 -25.39
N LEU A 250 -19.30 -10.97 -25.27
CA LEU A 250 -19.01 -9.55 -25.26
C LEU A 250 -18.55 -9.08 -26.64
N TRP A 251 -19.10 -7.97 -27.09
CA TRP A 251 -18.84 -7.34 -28.38
C TRP A 251 -18.48 -5.88 -28.17
N VAL A 252 -17.69 -5.33 -29.09
CA VAL A 252 -17.16 -3.96 -29.00
C VAL A 252 -17.15 -3.26 -30.35
N TRP A 253 -17.38 -1.95 -30.35
CA TRP A 253 -17.23 -1.09 -31.52
C TRP A 253 -16.92 0.35 -31.09
N GLY A 254 -16.52 1.20 -32.03
CA GLY A 254 -16.09 2.58 -31.80
C GLY A 254 -14.59 2.79 -31.99
N SER A 255 -14.04 3.87 -31.44
CA SER A 255 -12.61 4.22 -31.55
C SER A 255 -11.76 3.34 -30.63
N ASP A 256 -10.61 2.89 -31.13
CA ASP A 256 -9.64 2.12 -30.36
C ASP A 256 -8.42 2.97 -29.98
N ASP A 257 -8.68 3.99 -29.15
CA ASP A 257 -7.61 4.84 -28.65
C ASP A 257 -6.75 4.05 -27.66
N LYS A 258 -5.51 3.72 -28.07
CA LYS A 258 -4.48 3.02 -27.28
C LYS A 258 -4.72 1.52 -27.05
N ASN A 259 -5.47 0.79 -27.88
CA ASN A 259 -5.83 -0.64 -27.66
C ASN A 259 -6.77 -0.87 -26.46
N ILE A 260 -7.68 0.08 -26.22
CA ILE A 260 -8.63 0.02 -25.11
C ILE A 260 -9.86 -0.83 -25.41
N LEU A 261 -10.08 -1.26 -26.66
CA LEU A 261 -11.23 -2.12 -26.98
C LEU A 261 -11.11 -3.55 -26.44
N GLY A 262 -9.93 -3.97 -25.99
CA GLY A 262 -9.70 -5.33 -25.46
C GLY A 262 -9.53 -6.40 -26.54
N LEU A 263 -9.27 -5.97 -27.78
CA LEU A 263 -9.01 -6.85 -28.93
C LEU A 263 -7.55 -7.30 -29.02
N ASN A 264 -6.64 -6.55 -28.40
CA ASN A 264 -5.20 -6.80 -28.41
C ASN A 264 -4.60 -6.85 -29.85
N ASP A 265 -5.00 -5.91 -30.69
CA ASP A 265 -4.48 -5.74 -32.05
C ASP A 265 -4.24 -4.25 -32.34
N GLU A 266 -2.96 -3.85 -32.35
CA GLU A 266 -2.53 -2.45 -32.53
C GLU A 266 -2.86 -1.87 -33.90
N ASN A 267 -3.24 -2.71 -34.88
CA ASN A 267 -3.64 -2.25 -36.20
C ASN A 267 -5.10 -1.79 -36.24
N ILE A 268 -5.89 -2.15 -35.23
CA ILE A 268 -7.26 -1.70 -35.09
C ILE A 268 -7.24 -0.35 -34.39
N THR A 269 -7.53 0.71 -35.15
CA THR A 269 -7.70 2.07 -34.59
C THR A 269 -9.17 2.44 -34.43
N LYS A 270 -10.06 1.69 -35.07
CA LYS A 270 -11.51 1.90 -35.06
C LYS A 270 -12.24 0.66 -35.53
N VAL A 271 -13.36 0.36 -34.87
CA VAL A 271 -14.26 -0.75 -35.20
C VAL A 271 -15.63 -0.19 -35.58
N GLN A 272 -16.02 -0.34 -36.85
CA GLN A 272 -17.25 0.25 -37.38
C GLN A 272 -18.47 -0.68 -37.32
N GLN A 273 -18.28 -1.92 -36.88
CA GLN A 273 -19.36 -2.90 -36.69
C GLN A 273 -19.07 -3.69 -35.42
N PRO A 274 -20.08 -4.13 -34.64
CA PRO A 274 -19.83 -4.90 -33.44
C PRO A 274 -18.89 -6.08 -33.72
N LEU A 275 -17.77 -6.12 -33.00
CA LEU A 275 -16.76 -7.17 -33.11
C LEU A 275 -16.67 -7.94 -31.80
N LYS A 276 -16.72 -9.28 -31.87
CA LYS A 276 -16.66 -10.14 -30.69
C LYS A 276 -15.28 -10.11 -30.04
N ILE A 277 -15.23 -9.91 -28.72
CA ILE A 277 -14.02 -10.05 -27.91
C ILE A 277 -13.81 -11.53 -27.55
N ASN A 278 -12.73 -12.13 -28.04
CA ASN A 278 -12.45 -13.55 -27.86
C ASN A 278 -11.58 -13.90 -26.65
N ALA A 279 -11.15 -12.89 -25.89
CA ALA A 279 -10.28 -13.02 -24.72
C ALA A 279 -10.93 -13.78 -23.55
N PHE A 280 -12.27 -13.74 -23.45
CA PHE A 280 -13.00 -14.35 -22.34
C PHE A 280 -13.72 -15.63 -22.79
N LYS A 281 -13.53 -16.71 -22.02
CA LYS A 281 -14.17 -18.02 -22.27
C LYS A 281 -15.39 -18.27 -21.39
N GLU A 282 -15.51 -17.52 -20.30
CA GLU A 282 -16.67 -17.53 -19.42
C GLU A 282 -17.65 -16.42 -19.84
N PRO A 283 -18.96 -16.57 -19.58
CA PRO A 283 -19.94 -15.53 -19.87
C PRO A 283 -19.61 -14.21 -19.16
N VAL A 284 -19.90 -13.09 -19.83
CA VAL A 284 -19.72 -11.76 -19.25
C VAL A 284 -21.01 -11.32 -18.56
N ALA A 285 -20.92 -11.00 -17.26
CA ALA A 285 -22.05 -10.53 -16.47
C ALA A 285 -22.26 -9.01 -16.59
N PHE A 286 -21.16 -8.25 -16.65
CA PHE A 286 -21.18 -6.80 -16.78
C PHE A 286 -19.82 -6.27 -17.24
N ILE A 287 -19.83 -5.07 -17.80
CA ILE A 287 -18.63 -4.30 -18.13
C ILE A 287 -18.82 -2.85 -17.68
N SER A 288 -17.75 -2.25 -17.18
CA SER A 288 -17.70 -0.83 -16.88
C SER A 288 -16.35 -0.26 -17.33
N GLY A 289 -16.27 1.06 -17.35
CA GLY A 289 -15.05 1.75 -17.69
C GLY A 289 -15.23 3.26 -17.73
N TYR A 290 -14.11 3.94 -17.87
CA TYR A 290 -14.05 5.39 -18.03
C TYR A 290 -12.83 5.73 -18.87
N ARG A 291 -12.99 6.59 -19.90
CA ARG A 291 -11.94 7.02 -20.84
C ARG A 291 -11.00 5.89 -21.26
N GLU A 292 -9.87 5.78 -20.57
CA GLU A 292 -8.74 4.89 -20.88
C GLU A 292 -8.70 3.62 -20.01
N GLY A 293 -9.73 3.28 -19.24
CA GLY A 293 -9.77 2.07 -18.41
C GLY A 293 -11.06 1.26 -18.62
N ARG A 294 -10.94 -0.06 -18.59
CA ARG A 294 -12.05 -1.01 -18.66
C ARG A 294 -11.93 -2.04 -17.55
N VAL A 295 -13.07 -2.45 -17.02
CA VAL A 295 -13.19 -3.57 -16.09
C VAL A 295 -14.37 -4.42 -16.53
N VAL A 296 -14.14 -5.71 -16.70
CA VAL A 296 -15.17 -6.69 -17.06
C VAL A 296 -15.34 -7.70 -15.93
N GLY A 297 -16.58 -8.08 -15.65
CA GLY A 297 -16.90 -9.16 -14.72
C GLY A 297 -17.36 -10.42 -15.44
N LEU A 298 -16.68 -11.54 -15.18
CA LEU A 298 -17.03 -12.85 -15.72
C LEU A 298 -17.87 -13.64 -14.71
N GLY A 299 -19.00 -14.15 -15.18
CA GLY A 299 -19.92 -14.96 -14.40
C GLY A 299 -21.31 -15.03 -15.02
N SER A 300 -22.30 -15.46 -14.24
CA SER A 300 -23.65 -15.75 -14.73
C SER A 300 -24.71 -15.29 -13.74
N GLY A 301 -25.96 -15.12 -14.20
CA GLY A 301 -27.08 -14.70 -13.34
C GLY A 301 -26.87 -13.32 -12.70
N GLY A 302 -26.12 -12.42 -13.35
CA GLY A 302 -25.79 -11.10 -12.82
C GLY A 302 -24.71 -11.10 -11.72
N VAL A 303 -24.04 -12.24 -11.49
CA VAL A 303 -22.97 -12.37 -10.49
C VAL A 303 -21.66 -12.72 -11.18
N ALA A 304 -20.62 -11.91 -10.95
CA ALA A 304 -19.25 -12.21 -11.36
C ALA A 304 -18.42 -12.76 -10.20
N THR A 305 -17.50 -13.66 -10.52
CA THR A 305 -16.51 -14.19 -9.56
C THR A 305 -15.07 -13.84 -9.92
N LYS A 306 -14.86 -13.40 -11.16
CA LYS A 306 -13.57 -12.91 -11.65
C LYS A 306 -13.76 -11.56 -12.32
N LEU A 307 -12.83 -10.65 -12.09
CA LEU A 307 -12.77 -9.38 -12.78
C LEU A 307 -11.46 -9.27 -13.54
N TYR A 308 -11.54 -8.77 -14.77
CA TYR A 308 -10.36 -8.39 -15.55
C TYR A 308 -10.41 -6.92 -15.87
N ALA A 309 -9.28 -6.24 -15.74
CA ALA A 309 -9.10 -4.84 -16.08
C ALA A 309 -8.06 -4.66 -17.17
N TRP A 310 -8.22 -3.64 -18.02
CA TRP A 310 -7.19 -3.20 -18.96
C TRP A 310 -7.31 -1.70 -19.22
N GLY A 311 -6.28 -1.16 -19.83
CA GLY A 311 -6.11 0.26 -20.09
C GLY A 311 -5.10 0.90 -19.14
N THR A 312 -5.40 2.12 -18.71
CA THR A 312 -4.58 2.89 -17.78
C THR A 312 -4.40 2.17 -16.45
N ASN A 313 -3.22 2.34 -15.87
CA ASN A 313 -2.85 1.90 -14.54
C ASN A 313 -2.13 2.99 -13.75
N ALA A 314 -2.23 4.24 -14.24
CA ALA A 314 -1.92 5.41 -13.45
C ALA A 314 -2.85 5.44 -12.23
N ASP A 315 -2.28 5.72 -11.06
CA ASP A 315 -2.94 5.63 -9.77
C ASP A 315 -3.62 4.27 -9.51
N GLY A 316 -3.11 3.15 -10.05
CA GLY A 316 -3.56 1.82 -9.62
C GLY A 316 -4.87 1.30 -10.22
N ALA A 317 -5.37 1.92 -11.29
CA ALA A 317 -6.70 1.62 -11.86
C ALA A 317 -6.94 0.17 -12.29
N LEU A 318 -5.90 -0.66 -12.48
CA LEU A 318 -6.06 -2.09 -12.77
C LEU A 318 -6.35 -2.95 -11.54
N GLY A 319 -6.07 -2.48 -10.32
CA GLY A 319 -6.37 -3.23 -9.08
C GLY A 319 -5.60 -4.55 -8.92
N ASN A 320 -4.44 -4.69 -9.56
CA ASN A 320 -3.61 -5.91 -9.53
C ASN A 320 -2.30 -5.75 -8.71
N GLY A 321 -2.11 -4.57 -8.10
CA GLY A 321 -0.93 -4.21 -7.30
C GLY A 321 0.24 -3.65 -8.09
N THR A 322 0.14 -3.47 -9.42
CA THR A 322 1.27 -3.03 -10.26
C THR A 322 1.21 -1.56 -10.67
N GLY A 323 0.16 -0.83 -10.29
CA GLY A 323 -0.01 0.56 -10.68
C GLY A 323 0.87 1.52 -9.91
N VAL A 324 1.11 2.68 -10.52
CA VAL A 324 2.05 3.70 -10.05
C VAL A 324 1.37 5.04 -9.94
N ALA A 325 1.90 5.90 -9.06
CA ALA A 325 1.39 7.25 -8.88
C ALA A 325 1.51 8.06 -10.19
N ILE A 326 0.45 8.80 -10.56
CA ILE A 326 0.43 9.58 -11.80
C ILE A 326 1.44 10.74 -11.80
N ASP A 327 1.76 11.28 -10.62
CA ASP A 327 2.67 12.39 -10.39
C ASP A 327 4.15 11.98 -10.27
N ASN A 328 4.43 10.70 -10.05
CA ASN A 328 5.81 10.18 -10.02
C ASN A 328 5.87 8.68 -10.35
N PRO A 329 5.74 8.28 -11.63
CA PRO A 329 5.72 6.88 -12.01
C PRO A 329 7.13 6.26 -11.96
N THR A 330 7.41 5.43 -10.95
CA THR A 330 8.66 4.66 -10.86
C THR A 330 8.40 3.16 -10.68
N GLY A 331 8.98 2.32 -11.54
CA GLY A 331 9.13 0.86 -11.32
C GLY A 331 7.88 -0.02 -11.49
N GLY A 332 6.77 0.49 -12.04
CA GLY A 332 5.53 -0.29 -12.28
C GLY A 332 4.93 -0.09 -13.68
N ILE A 333 3.71 -0.59 -13.88
CA ILE A 333 3.02 -0.56 -15.17
C ILE A 333 2.04 0.62 -15.18
N THR A 334 2.09 1.48 -16.20
CA THR A 334 1.19 2.63 -16.37
C THR A 334 0.04 2.37 -17.32
N TYR A 335 0.13 1.34 -18.18
CA TYR A 335 -0.89 0.97 -19.17
C TYR A 335 -0.76 -0.49 -19.60
N THR A 336 -1.87 -1.14 -19.96
CA THR A 336 -1.89 -2.44 -20.66
C THR A 336 -3.08 -2.54 -21.62
N GLY A 337 -2.87 -2.98 -22.86
CA GLY A 337 -3.97 -3.34 -23.77
C GLY A 337 -4.51 -4.77 -23.53
N VAL A 338 -3.79 -5.56 -22.74
CA VAL A 338 -4.14 -6.95 -22.41
C VAL A 338 -4.91 -6.97 -21.08
N PRO A 339 -6.09 -7.62 -21.02
CA PRO A 339 -6.82 -7.85 -19.78
C PRO A 339 -5.97 -8.56 -18.71
N VAL A 340 -5.85 -7.95 -17.54
CA VAL A 340 -5.20 -8.51 -16.35
C VAL A 340 -6.22 -8.75 -15.25
N GLU A 341 -6.00 -9.77 -14.44
CA GLU A 341 -6.92 -10.09 -13.34
C GLU A 341 -6.81 -9.05 -12.21
N VAL A 342 -7.96 -8.57 -11.74
CA VAL A 342 -8.07 -7.71 -10.55
C VAL A 342 -7.92 -8.60 -9.31
N LYS A 343 -7.06 -8.22 -8.35
CA LYS A 343 -6.79 -9.00 -7.14
C LYS A 343 -7.82 -8.75 -6.05
N LEU A 344 -9.08 -9.10 -6.30
CA LEU A 344 -10.11 -9.12 -5.26
C LEU A 344 -9.78 -10.14 -4.16
N PRO A 345 -10.25 -9.94 -2.91
CA PRO A 345 -10.19 -10.97 -1.88
C PRO A 345 -10.88 -12.27 -2.34
N ALA A 346 -10.41 -13.40 -1.81
CA ALA A 346 -10.99 -14.71 -2.12
C ALA A 346 -12.49 -14.76 -1.79
N ASP A 347 -13.24 -15.55 -2.57
CA ASP A 347 -14.68 -15.80 -2.41
C ASP A 347 -15.60 -14.57 -2.53
N VAL A 348 -15.08 -13.44 -3.03
CA VAL A 348 -15.89 -12.26 -3.34
C VAL A 348 -16.76 -12.53 -4.58
N LYS A 349 -18.07 -12.42 -4.40
CA LYS A 349 -19.06 -12.46 -5.49
C LYS A 349 -19.55 -11.04 -5.76
N VAL A 350 -19.35 -10.56 -6.97
CA VAL A 350 -19.67 -9.20 -7.38
C VAL A 350 -21.03 -9.17 -8.06
N THR A 351 -21.92 -8.31 -7.58
CA THR A 351 -23.29 -8.09 -8.13
C THR A 351 -23.41 -6.78 -8.90
N GLN A 352 -22.49 -5.83 -8.67
CA GLN A 352 -22.43 -4.57 -9.42
C GLN A 352 -20.98 -4.12 -9.59
N LEU A 353 -20.68 -3.55 -10.75
CA LEU A 353 -19.38 -2.96 -11.08
C LEU A 353 -19.60 -1.57 -11.67
N THR A 354 -18.83 -0.60 -11.19
CA THR A 354 -18.85 0.76 -11.70
C THR A 354 -17.46 1.38 -11.69
N SER A 355 -17.15 2.19 -12.70
CA SER A 355 -15.83 2.83 -12.88
C SER A 355 -15.97 4.32 -13.10
N GLY A 356 -15.19 5.11 -12.37
CA GLY A 356 -14.99 6.55 -12.63
C GLY A 356 -13.59 6.80 -13.20
N GLU A 357 -13.11 8.04 -13.20
CA GLU A 357 -11.81 8.36 -13.81
C GLU A 357 -10.65 7.76 -13.01
N GLY A 358 -10.11 6.64 -13.51
CA GLY A 358 -8.96 5.97 -12.92
C GLY A 358 -9.25 5.19 -11.64
N TYR A 359 -10.52 4.91 -11.33
CA TYR A 359 -10.90 4.09 -10.17
C TYR A 359 -12.14 3.25 -10.47
N SER A 360 -12.32 2.18 -9.71
CA SER A 360 -13.49 1.31 -9.81
C SER A 360 -13.98 0.90 -8.43
N ILE A 361 -15.28 0.66 -8.33
CA ILE A 361 -15.96 0.17 -7.12
C ILE A 361 -16.87 -0.98 -7.51
N VAL A 362 -16.89 -1.99 -6.65
CA VAL A 362 -17.71 -3.18 -6.80
C VAL A 362 -18.60 -3.35 -5.58
N LEU A 363 -19.85 -3.75 -5.81
CA LEU A 363 -20.76 -4.22 -4.79
C LEU A 363 -20.79 -5.74 -4.77
N THR A 364 -20.75 -6.30 -3.58
CA THR A 364 -20.80 -7.75 -3.37
C THR A 364 -22.21 -8.24 -3.03
N ASP A 365 -22.45 -9.55 -3.19
CA ASP A 365 -23.68 -10.22 -2.75
C ASP A 365 -23.97 -10.06 -1.24
N LYS A 366 -22.94 -9.78 -0.44
CA LYS A 366 -23.01 -9.51 1.00
C LYS A 366 -23.27 -8.03 1.34
N GLY A 367 -23.50 -7.17 0.34
CA GLY A 367 -23.73 -5.75 0.56
C GLY A 367 -22.48 -4.96 0.96
N LYS A 368 -21.29 -5.51 0.68
CA LYS A 368 -19.99 -4.85 0.93
C LYS A 368 -19.46 -4.18 -0.33
N LEU A 369 -18.72 -3.08 -0.15
CA LEU A 369 -18.02 -2.40 -1.24
C LEU A 369 -16.51 -2.66 -1.19
N TYR A 370 -15.94 -2.93 -2.36
CA TYR A 370 -14.49 -2.88 -2.56
C TYR A 370 -14.16 -1.87 -3.65
N GLY A 371 -13.08 -1.12 -3.49
CA GLY A 371 -12.66 -0.10 -4.45
C GLY A 371 -11.14 -0.06 -4.63
N TRP A 372 -10.70 0.37 -5.79
CA TRP A 372 -9.28 0.55 -6.12
C TRP A 372 -9.10 1.66 -7.15
N GLY A 373 -7.86 2.09 -7.32
CA GLY A 373 -7.47 3.15 -8.24
C GLY A 373 -7.30 4.50 -7.54
N LYS A 374 -7.48 5.57 -8.33
CA LYS A 374 -7.39 6.97 -7.91
C LYS A 374 -8.28 7.26 -6.70
N ASN A 375 -7.70 7.88 -5.66
CA ASN A 375 -8.41 8.30 -4.45
C ASN A 375 -8.10 9.76 -4.05
N ARG A 376 -7.64 10.59 -4.99
CA ARG A 376 -7.18 11.97 -4.72
C ARG A 376 -8.29 12.97 -4.33
N GLY A 377 -9.55 12.57 -4.50
CA GLY A 377 -10.73 13.29 -4.02
C GLY A 377 -11.46 12.57 -2.89
N GLY A 378 -10.93 11.45 -2.39
CA GLY A 378 -11.61 10.60 -1.41
C GLY A 378 -12.68 9.68 -2.01
N GLN A 379 -12.72 9.49 -3.33
CA GLN A 379 -13.77 8.73 -4.03
C GLN A 379 -13.86 7.24 -3.67
N LEU A 380 -12.86 6.65 -3.01
CA LEU A 380 -12.94 5.30 -2.45
C LEU A 380 -13.69 5.26 -1.11
N GLY A 381 -13.89 6.40 -0.44
CA GLY A 381 -14.64 6.47 0.81
C GLY A 381 -13.93 5.80 1.97
N ASP A 382 -12.59 5.89 2.01
CA ASP A 382 -11.70 5.19 2.96
C ASP A 382 -11.41 6.00 4.23
N HIS A 383 -12.10 7.13 4.42
CA HIS A 383 -11.93 8.05 5.56
C HIS A 383 -10.51 8.65 5.65
N ALA A 384 -9.75 8.64 4.55
CA ALA A 384 -8.45 9.27 4.47
C ALA A 384 -8.53 10.78 4.72
N ASN A 385 -7.61 11.36 5.46
CA ASN A 385 -7.44 12.82 5.46
C ASN A 385 -6.80 13.29 4.14
N GLU A 386 -6.82 14.59 3.84
CA GLU A 386 -6.33 15.10 2.54
C GLU A 386 -4.89 14.70 2.21
N SER A 387 -4.01 14.56 3.20
CA SER A 387 -2.61 14.14 2.98
C SER A 387 -2.47 12.65 2.63
N GLN A 388 -3.49 11.85 2.94
CA GLN A 388 -3.56 10.42 2.65
C GLN A 388 -4.34 10.11 1.35
N MET A 389 -5.10 11.07 0.83
CA MET A 389 -5.88 10.95 -0.42
C MET A 389 -4.96 10.81 -1.63
N THR A 390 -4.56 9.58 -1.93
CA THR A 390 -3.63 9.24 -3.00
C THR A 390 -4.29 8.25 -3.96
N PHE A 391 -3.95 6.97 -3.88
CA PHE A 391 -4.51 5.91 -4.69
C PHE A 391 -4.32 4.54 -4.01
N SER A 392 -5.07 3.54 -4.44
CA SER A 392 -4.84 2.15 -4.06
C SER A 392 -4.63 1.27 -5.28
N SER A 393 -3.47 0.60 -5.36
CA SER A 393 -3.18 -0.34 -6.46
C SER A 393 -3.83 -1.71 -6.28
N LEU A 394 -4.39 -2.00 -5.10
CA LEU A 394 -5.15 -3.20 -4.78
C LEU A 394 -6.56 -2.82 -4.29
N PRO A 395 -7.56 -3.70 -4.48
CA PRO A 395 -8.88 -3.53 -3.87
C PRO A 395 -8.78 -3.39 -2.35
N ILE A 396 -9.32 -2.29 -1.83
CA ILE A 396 -9.54 -2.04 -0.40
C ILE A 396 -11.03 -2.07 -0.11
N VAL A 397 -11.37 -2.20 1.16
CA VAL A 397 -12.74 -1.94 1.64
C VAL A 397 -13.07 -0.47 1.33
N ALA A 398 -14.18 -0.24 0.63
CA ALA A 398 -14.61 1.08 0.21
C ALA A 398 -15.87 1.52 0.96
N GLY A 399 -16.06 2.83 1.07
CA GLY A 399 -17.22 3.44 1.73
C GLY A 399 -17.29 3.15 3.24
N GLU A 400 -16.16 2.83 3.88
CA GLU A 400 -16.02 2.67 5.33
C GLU A 400 -14.58 2.90 5.77
N LYS A 401 -14.39 3.22 7.06
CA LYS A 401 -13.06 3.35 7.64
C LYS A 401 -12.40 1.97 7.63
N ALA A 402 -11.23 1.87 7.00
CA ALA A 402 -10.41 0.67 7.09
C ALA A 402 -10.09 0.36 8.57
N GLU A 403 -10.10 -0.93 8.94
CA GLU A 403 -9.63 -1.34 10.27
C GLU A 403 -8.18 -0.87 10.45
N GLU A 404 -7.92 -0.13 11.54
CA GLU A 404 -6.55 0.21 11.92
C GLU A 404 -5.85 -1.08 12.33
N VAL A 405 -5.10 -1.68 11.41
CA VAL A 405 -4.23 -2.81 11.73
C VAL A 405 -3.16 -2.28 12.67
N GLN A 406 -3.27 -2.62 13.95
CA GLN A 406 -2.23 -2.34 14.93
C GLN A 406 -0.95 -3.04 14.48
N THR A 407 0.03 -2.26 14.00
CA THR A 407 1.31 -2.79 13.52
C THR A 407 2.42 -2.67 14.57
N THR A 408 2.19 -1.89 15.63
CA THR A 408 3.09 -1.74 16.78
C THR A 408 2.43 -2.29 18.03
N PHE A 409 3.10 -3.25 18.67
CA PHE A 409 2.62 -3.90 19.89
C PHE A 409 3.58 -3.61 21.04
N THR A 410 3.06 -3.05 22.13
CA THR A 410 3.77 -2.88 23.40
C THR A 410 3.14 -3.79 24.44
N PHE A 411 3.92 -4.72 25.00
CA PHE A 411 3.42 -5.70 25.96
C PHE A 411 4.53 -6.21 26.87
N ASP A 412 4.14 -6.81 27.99
CA ASP A 412 5.03 -7.52 28.88
C ASP A 412 4.94 -9.05 28.67
N ALA A 413 5.81 -9.78 29.36
CA ALA A 413 5.86 -11.24 29.30
C ALA A 413 4.59 -11.94 29.82
N GLU A 414 3.79 -11.28 30.66
CA GLU A 414 2.54 -11.83 31.22
C GLU A 414 1.37 -11.65 30.24
N ASN A 415 1.47 -10.68 29.33
CA ASN A 415 0.40 -10.26 28.41
C ASN A 415 0.80 -10.40 26.94
N ILE A 416 1.52 -11.46 26.58
CA ILE A 416 1.91 -11.73 25.19
C ILE A 416 0.65 -11.97 24.33
N PRO A 417 0.40 -11.20 23.26
CA PRO A 417 -0.73 -11.42 22.38
C PRO A 417 -0.74 -12.83 21.76
N ALA A 418 -1.94 -13.39 21.57
CA ALA A 418 -2.09 -14.75 21.04
C ALA A 418 -1.50 -14.94 19.63
N SER A 419 -1.39 -13.87 18.84
CA SER A 419 -0.74 -13.87 17.53
C SER A 419 -0.09 -12.52 17.27
N LEU A 420 1.12 -12.56 16.72
CA LEU A 420 1.94 -11.43 16.29
C LEU A 420 2.44 -11.62 14.84
N LYS A 421 1.76 -12.48 14.06
CA LYS A 421 2.17 -12.81 12.68
C LYS A 421 2.11 -11.62 11.71
N GLU A 422 1.27 -10.63 11.99
CA GLU A 422 1.11 -9.40 11.19
C GLU A 422 1.80 -8.17 11.82
N ALA A 423 2.48 -8.35 12.96
CA ALA A 423 3.13 -7.26 13.67
C ALA A 423 4.36 -6.75 12.90
N LYS A 424 4.56 -5.43 12.86
CA LYS A 424 5.79 -4.82 12.31
C LYS A 424 6.79 -4.43 13.39
N VAL A 425 6.31 -3.97 14.54
CA VAL A 425 7.16 -3.50 15.63
C VAL A 425 6.71 -4.15 16.93
N LEU A 426 7.66 -4.77 17.64
CA LEU A 426 7.46 -5.29 18.99
C LEU A 426 8.22 -4.42 19.97
N ILE A 427 7.56 -3.93 21.01
CA ILE A 427 8.17 -3.21 22.13
C ILE A 427 7.95 -4.06 23.38
N LEU A 428 9.01 -4.69 23.86
CA LEU A 428 8.98 -5.57 25.01
C LEU A 428 9.21 -4.75 26.29
N THR A 429 8.33 -4.93 27.26
CA THR A 429 8.38 -4.25 28.57
C THR A 429 8.35 -5.29 29.71
N GLY A 430 8.65 -4.90 30.94
CA GLY A 430 8.55 -5.82 32.09
C GLY A 430 9.64 -6.89 32.10
N ALA A 431 9.42 -8.01 32.80
CA ALA A 431 10.45 -9.01 33.10
C ALA A 431 10.39 -10.26 32.22
N TRP A 432 11.44 -10.51 31.45
CA TRP A 432 11.51 -11.58 30.45
C TRP A 432 12.51 -12.67 30.83
N GLY A 433 12.06 -13.93 30.82
CA GLY A 433 12.91 -15.11 30.90
C GLY A 433 12.80 -16.01 29.68
N THR A 434 13.57 -17.09 29.66
CA THR A 434 13.59 -18.08 28.56
C THR A 434 12.20 -18.62 28.22
N GLU A 435 11.37 -18.90 29.22
CA GLU A 435 9.99 -19.40 29.01
C GLU A 435 9.09 -18.34 28.37
N ASP A 436 9.30 -17.06 28.69
CA ASP A 436 8.54 -15.95 28.13
C ASP A 436 8.92 -15.74 26.65
N PHE A 437 10.21 -15.86 26.33
CA PHE A 437 10.68 -15.88 24.94
C PHE A 437 10.17 -17.09 24.15
N SER A 438 10.00 -18.26 24.79
CA SER A 438 9.35 -19.42 24.16
C SER A 438 7.90 -19.12 23.77
N LYS A 439 7.13 -18.48 24.65
CA LYS A 439 5.76 -18.02 24.35
C LYS A 439 5.76 -16.97 23.24
N LEU A 440 6.71 -16.03 23.25
CA LEU A 440 6.85 -15.04 22.18
C LEU A 440 7.14 -15.69 20.83
N THR A 441 8.02 -16.70 20.77
CA THR A 441 8.31 -17.47 19.56
C THR A 441 7.05 -18.10 18.96
N ALA A 442 6.13 -18.59 19.81
CA ALA A 442 4.84 -19.10 19.37
C ALA A 442 3.95 -17.99 18.80
N ALA A 443 3.85 -16.86 19.49
CA ALA A 443 3.01 -15.73 19.07
C ALA A 443 3.46 -15.14 17.72
N ILE A 444 4.77 -14.98 17.48
CA ILE A 444 5.29 -14.44 16.21
C ILE A 444 5.20 -15.44 15.05
N GLY A 445 4.93 -16.72 15.32
CA GLY A 445 4.73 -17.76 14.32
C GLY A 445 6.02 -18.35 13.75
N ASN A 446 7.10 -18.39 14.52
CA ASN A 446 8.36 -19.01 14.10
C ASN A 446 8.26 -20.55 14.14
N ASN A 447 8.91 -21.22 13.18
CA ASN A 447 8.81 -22.68 12.99
C ASN A 447 10.20 -23.33 12.92
N SER A 448 10.31 -24.57 13.44
CA SER A 448 11.56 -25.35 13.52
C SER A 448 11.98 -26.04 12.20
N GLY A 449 11.55 -25.55 11.03
CA GLY A 449 11.90 -26.12 9.73
C GLY A 449 13.28 -25.68 9.23
N PHE A 450 13.84 -26.39 8.24
CA PHE A 450 15.07 -25.97 7.55
C PHE A 450 14.82 -25.86 6.02
N PRO A 451 14.91 -24.66 5.43
CA PRO A 451 15.05 -23.36 6.09
C PRO A 451 13.79 -22.99 6.91
N PRO A 452 13.92 -22.21 8.00
CA PRO A 452 12.76 -21.79 8.78
C PRO A 452 11.88 -20.86 7.93
N ALA A 453 10.57 -21.12 7.90
CA ALA A 453 9.61 -20.25 7.22
C ALA A 453 9.62 -18.85 7.84
N GLY A 454 9.63 -18.81 9.19
CA GLY A 454 9.76 -17.64 10.04
C GLY A 454 8.69 -16.56 9.83
N ASN A 455 8.73 -15.53 10.66
CA ASN A 455 7.88 -14.35 10.49
C ASN A 455 8.36 -13.48 9.31
N THR A 456 7.43 -12.91 8.54
CA THR A 456 7.73 -12.08 7.34
C THR A 456 7.42 -10.60 7.49
N THR A 457 6.94 -10.16 8.65
CA THR A 457 6.35 -8.83 8.86
C THR A 457 7.09 -7.99 9.90
N ILE A 458 7.69 -8.62 10.93
CA ILE A 458 8.39 -7.92 12.02
C ILE A 458 9.66 -7.27 11.46
N GLU A 459 9.67 -5.93 11.47
CA GLU A 459 10.77 -5.08 11.02
C GLU A 459 11.68 -4.66 12.18
N LYS A 460 11.14 -4.54 13.40
CA LYS A 460 11.87 -4.10 14.60
C LYS A 460 11.43 -4.84 15.86
N VAL A 461 12.42 -5.21 16.67
CA VAL A 461 12.21 -5.66 18.07
C VAL A 461 12.94 -4.70 19.00
N ASP A 462 12.18 -4.05 19.88
CA ASP A 462 12.69 -3.11 20.86
C ASP A 462 12.58 -3.69 22.28
N MET A 463 13.72 -3.96 22.90
CA MET A 463 13.82 -4.45 24.27
C MET A 463 14.33 -3.36 25.23
N SER A 464 14.43 -2.09 24.82
CA SER A 464 15.00 -1.02 25.64
C SER A 464 14.30 -0.82 26.99
N GLN A 465 13.03 -1.25 27.09
CA GLN A 465 12.19 -1.18 28.30
C GLN A 465 12.01 -2.53 29.00
N ALA A 466 12.66 -3.59 28.50
CA ALA A 466 12.62 -4.91 29.10
C ALA A 466 13.69 -5.07 30.19
N THR A 467 13.31 -5.74 31.26
CA THR A 467 14.25 -6.33 32.24
C THR A 467 14.40 -7.81 31.92
N ILE A 468 15.60 -8.35 32.08
CA ILE A 468 15.91 -9.73 31.68
C ILE A 468 16.19 -10.54 32.93
N LYS A 469 15.42 -11.61 33.14
CA LYS A 469 15.61 -12.55 34.25
C LYS A 469 17.01 -13.17 34.14
N ALA A 470 17.66 -13.39 35.28
CA ALA A 470 18.98 -13.99 35.31
C ALA A 470 19.01 -15.32 34.55
N ARG A 471 20.09 -15.56 33.80
CA ARG A 471 20.32 -16.79 33.03
C ARG A 471 19.30 -17.03 31.91
N THR A 472 18.98 -15.99 31.13
CA THR A 472 18.03 -16.10 30.02
C THR A 472 18.68 -16.59 28.74
N TYR A 473 17.99 -17.46 28.02
CA TYR A 473 18.40 -18.05 26.74
C TYR A 473 17.41 -17.61 25.65
N LEU A 474 17.93 -17.24 24.47
CA LEU A 474 17.10 -17.00 23.28
C LEU A 474 17.01 -18.22 22.36
N TYR A 475 17.61 -19.34 22.77
CA TYR A 475 17.37 -20.66 22.20
C TYR A 475 16.34 -21.38 23.06
N VAL A 476 15.12 -21.48 22.55
CA VAL A 476 13.94 -21.84 23.33
C VAL A 476 13.33 -23.15 22.84
N THR A 477 12.65 -23.85 23.73
CA THR A 477 11.86 -25.02 23.38
C THR A 477 10.59 -24.59 22.64
N TYR A 478 10.31 -25.22 21.51
CA TYR A 478 9.14 -24.97 20.68
C TYR A 478 8.63 -26.29 20.08
N GLY A 479 7.50 -26.77 20.61
CA GLY A 479 7.02 -28.12 20.32
C GLY A 479 8.01 -29.18 20.80
N VAL A 480 8.41 -30.09 19.90
CA VAL A 480 9.40 -31.15 20.17
C VAL A 480 10.85 -30.74 19.85
N ASN A 481 11.05 -29.54 19.31
CA ASN A 481 12.35 -29.04 18.87
C ASN A 481 12.78 -27.81 19.69
N ASN A 482 14.03 -27.37 19.51
CA ASN A 482 14.50 -26.10 20.02
C ASN A 482 14.86 -25.16 18.85
N VAL A 483 14.48 -23.90 18.97
CA VAL A 483 14.62 -22.88 17.92
C VAL A 483 15.16 -21.58 18.50
N GLY A 484 15.77 -20.75 17.65
CA GLY A 484 16.06 -19.37 18.03
C GLY A 484 14.79 -18.55 18.12
N THR A 485 14.74 -17.64 19.11
CA THR A 485 13.52 -16.86 19.39
C THR A 485 13.04 -16.09 18.16
N PHE A 486 13.95 -15.44 17.44
CA PHE A 486 13.67 -14.65 16.23
C PHE A 486 14.18 -15.34 14.95
N GLN A 487 14.41 -16.65 15.01
CA GLN A 487 14.91 -17.41 13.87
C GLN A 487 13.98 -17.29 12.66
N GLY A 488 14.53 -16.85 11.53
CA GLY A 488 13.82 -16.71 10.26
C GLY A 488 12.93 -15.48 10.15
N CYS A 489 13.06 -14.49 11.05
CA CYS A 489 12.36 -13.21 10.90
C CYS A 489 12.92 -12.43 9.68
N LYS A 490 12.32 -12.64 8.51
CA LYS A 490 12.87 -12.21 7.20
C LYS A 490 12.83 -10.70 6.98
N ALA A 491 11.94 -10.00 7.68
CA ALA A 491 11.80 -8.54 7.60
C ALA A 491 12.57 -7.79 8.69
N LEU A 492 13.17 -8.50 9.66
CA LEU A 492 13.78 -7.88 10.85
C LEU A 492 15.05 -7.13 10.48
N LYS A 493 15.01 -5.80 10.59
CA LYS A 493 16.11 -4.88 10.26
C LYS A 493 16.88 -4.42 11.49
N GLU A 494 16.19 -4.28 12.63
CA GLU A 494 16.72 -3.65 13.83
C GLU A 494 16.31 -4.42 15.10
N VAL A 495 17.29 -4.64 15.98
CA VAL A 495 17.07 -5.15 17.33
C VAL A 495 17.68 -4.17 18.33
N VAL A 496 16.84 -3.53 19.13
CA VAL A 496 17.28 -2.65 20.23
C VAL A 496 17.42 -3.52 21.47
N MET A 497 18.65 -3.68 21.95
CA MET A 497 18.93 -4.45 23.16
C MET A 497 18.44 -3.72 24.42
N PRO A 498 18.13 -4.45 25.51
CA PRO A 498 17.81 -3.81 26.79
C PRO A 498 19.04 -3.08 27.35
N ALA A 499 18.84 -2.30 28.42
CA ALA A 499 19.95 -1.62 29.11
C ALA A 499 21.10 -2.58 29.44
N ASP A 500 22.35 -2.10 29.44
CA ASP A 500 23.54 -2.98 29.54
C ASP A 500 23.51 -3.90 30.77
N ALA A 501 22.99 -3.42 31.91
CA ALA A 501 22.83 -4.21 33.13
C ALA A 501 21.84 -5.39 32.96
N GLU A 502 20.81 -5.20 32.14
CA GLU A 502 19.81 -6.22 31.81
C GLU A 502 20.31 -7.16 30.71
N ALA A 503 20.96 -6.61 29.67
CA ALA A 503 21.58 -7.41 28.61
C ALA A 503 22.63 -8.39 29.17
N ALA A 504 23.26 -8.06 30.30
CA ALA A 504 24.19 -8.92 31.01
C ALA A 504 23.55 -10.21 31.56
N ASN A 505 22.22 -10.33 31.59
CA ASN A 505 21.52 -11.54 32.05
C ASN A 505 21.32 -12.59 30.95
N PHE A 506 21.59 -12.26 29.67
CA PHE A 506 21.57 -13.25 28.59
C PHE A 506 22.78 -14.19 28.63
N VAL A 507 22.54 -15.49 28.43
CA VAL A 507 23.57 -16.55 28.47
C VAL A 507 23.82 -17.17 27.09
N SER A 508 22.80 -17.25 26.22
CA SER A 508 22.95 -17.82 24.89
C SER A 508 22.05 -17.15 23.86
N PHE A 509 22.64 -16.89 22.69
CA PHE A 509 21.96 -16.46 21.48
C PHE A 509 21.98 -17.55 20.41
N ARG A 510 22.11 -18.83 20.80
CA ARG A 510 22.17 -19.92 19.83
C ARG A 510 20.98 -19.85 18.87
N SER A 511 21.27 -19.76 17.58
CA SER A 511 20.30 -19.61 16.48
C SER A 511 19.33 -18.42 16.61
N ALA A 512 19.51 -17.50 17.57
CA ALA A 512 18.49 -16.53 17.98
C ALA A 512 18.01 -15.64 16.82
N PHE A 513 18.91 -15.28 15.91
CA PHE A 513 18.63 -14.47 14.71
C PHE A 513 19.02 -15.20 13.42
N GLN A 514 19.12 -16.53 13.45
CA GLN A 514 19.45 -17.32 12.27
C GLN A 514 18.46 -17.02 11.14
N ASN A 515 18.97 -16.71 9.94
CA ASN A 515 18.24 -16.35 8.73
C ASN A 515 17.41 -15.06 8.82
N CYS A 516 17.75 -14.12 9.71
CA CYS A 516 17.26 -12.74 9.68
C CYS A 516 18.00 -11.94 8.59
N ARG A 517 17.69 -12.23 7.33
CA ARG A 517 18.50 -11.82 6.16
C ARG A 517 18.74 -10.31 6.03
N VAL A 518 17.78 -9.50 6.48
CA VAL A 518 17.83 -8.04 6.37
C VAL A 518 18.27 -7.32 7.65
N LEU A 519 18.72 -8.06 8.68
CA LEU A 519 19.22 -7.46 9.93
C LEU A 519 20.48 -6.65 9.63
N GLU A 520 20.45 -5.34 9.84
CA GLU A 520 21.55 -4.44 9.46
C GLU A 520 22.57 -4.25 10.58
N SER A 521 22.10 -4.21 11.83
CA SER A 521 22.94 -4.01 13.01
C SER A 521 22.31 -4.59 14.28
N ILE A 522 23.17 -4.94 15.25
CA ILE A 522 22.78 -5.32 16.60
C ILE A 522 23.89 -4.92 17.58
N GLU A 523 23.57 -4.12 18.59
CA GLU A 523 24.53 -3.68 19.62
C GLU A 523 24.61 -4.68 20.78
N MET A 524 25.68 -5.48 20.88
CA MET A 524 25.82 -6.50 21.94
C MET A 524 26.74 -6.07 23.10
N LYS A 525 27.01 -4.76 23.26
CA LYS A 525 27.94 -4.22 24.28
C LYS A 525 27.53 -4.53 25.74
N GLY A 526 26.26 -4.80 26.01
CA GLY A 526 25.79 -5.17 27.35
C GLY A 526 25.87 -6.67 27.66
N CYS A 527 26.12 -7.52 26.66
CA CYS A 527 25.95 -8.99 26.72
C CYS A 527 27.10 -9.74 27.40
N SER A 528 27.52 -9.32 28.59
CA SER A 528 28.72 -9.82 29.27
C SER A 528 28.67 -11.30 29.72
N SER A 529 27.46 -11.85 29.96
CA SER A 529 27.27 -13.24 30.40
C SER A 529 27.06 -14.25 29.27
N VAL A 530 27.08 -13.82 28.01
CA VAL A 530 26.90 -14.73 26.88
C VAL A 530 28.05 -15.72 26.78
N ARG A 531 27.72 -16.99 26.54
CA ARG A 531 28.66 -18.12 26.39
C ARG A 531 28.54 -18.84 25.05
N ASN A 532 27.35 -18.80 24.44
CA ASN A 532 27.03 -19.57 23.24
C ASN A 532 26.36 -18.69 22.17
N LEU A 533 27.06 -18.56 21.05
CA LEU A 533 26.69 -17.84 19.82
C LEU A 533 26.61 -18.77 18.59
N THR A 534 26.53 -20.09 18.78
CA THR A 534 26.39 -21.04 17.67
C THR A 534 25.19 -20.66 16.80
N ASP A 535 25.41 -20.50 15.49
CA ASP A 535 24.40 -20.08 14.49
C ASP A 535 23.68 -18.75 14.80
N ALA A 536 24.14 -17.94 15.77
CA ALA A 536 23.38 -16.80 16.28
C ALA A 536 22.95 -15.81 15.18
N PHE A 537 23.83 -15.57 14.21
CA PHE A 537 23.63 -14.68 13.07
C PHE A 537 23.82 -15.38 11.73
N PHE A 538 23.73 -16.72 11.68
CA PHE A 538 23.85 -17.47 10.43
C PHE A 538 22.86 -16.92 9.40
N GLY A 539 23.32 -16.55 8.20
CA GLY A 539 22.46 -16.05 7.12
C GLY A 539 21.89 -14.63 7.33
N CYS A 540 22.45 -13.83 8.24
CA CYS A 540 22.15 -12.40 8.35
C CYS A 540 22.90 -11.61 7.27
N GLU A 541 22.44 -11.75 6.01
CA GLU A 541 23.12 -11.25 4.82
C GLU A 541 23.47 -9.75 4.85
N LYS A 542 22.63 -8.91 5.50
CA LYS A 542 22.81 -7.45 5.59
C LYS A 542 23.56 -6.95 6.84
N LEU A 543 23.97 -7.83 7.75
CA LEU A 543 24.65 -7.43 8.98
C LEU A 543 26.05 -6.89 8.65
N LYS A 544 26.31 -5.61 8.94
CA LYS A 544 27.59 -4.96 8.58
C LYS A 544 28.63 -4.98 9.68
N ARG A 545 28.19 -4.86 10.93
CA ARG A 545 29.07 -4.73 12.10
C ARG A 545 28.47 -5.41 13.32
N CYS A 546 29.31 -6.08 14.11
CA CYS A 546 28.92 -6.63 15.41
C CYS A 546 29.99 -6.34 16.47
N ASP A 547 29.57 -5.78 17.60
CA ASP A 547 30.45 -5.49 18.74
C ASP A 547 30.19 -6.48 19.88
N LEU A 548 31.11 -7.44 20.05
CA LEU A 548 31.09 -8.47 21.09
C LEU A 548 32.03 -8.13 22.26
N SER A 549 32.55 -6.91 22.32
CA SER A 549 33.72 -6.57 23.12
C SER A 549 33.54 -6.70 24.64
N ALA A 550 32.30 -6.79 25.12
CA ALA A 550 31.95 -6.98 26.53
C ALA A 550 31.72 -8.44 26.94
N ALA A 551 31.57 -9.38 25.98
CA ALA A 551 31.22 -10.76 26.26
C ALA A 551 32.44 -11.59 26.71
N ALA A 552 32.70 -11.65 28.02
CA ALA A 552 33.98 -12.10 28.54
C ALA A 552 34.31 -13.61 28.41
N ASN A 553 33.33 -14.48 28.13
CA ASN A 553 33.55 -15.94 28.17
C ASN A 553 32.80 -16.70 27.07
N ILE A 554 32.87 -16.26 25.81
CA ILE A 554 32.22 -16.99 24.72
C ILE A 554 33.01 -18.28 24.41
N THR A 555 32.37 -19.44 24.56
CA THR A 555 33.00 -20.77 24.37
C THR A 555 32.43 -21.55 23.19
N MET A 556 31.28 -21.15 22.64
CA MET A 556 30.65 -21.80 21.48
C MET A 556 30.31 -20.76 20.41
N THR A 557 30.86 -20.91 19.21
CA THR A 557 30.76 -19.94 18.09
C THR A 557 30.66 -20.60 16.71
N GLU A 558 30.44 -21.91 16.65
CA GLU A 558 30.29 -22.61 15.37
C GLU A 558 29.23 -21.91 14.50
N SER A 559 29.61 -21.57 13.27
CA SER A 559 28.73 -20.87 12.31
C SER A 559 28.13 -19.54 12.79
N MET A 560 28.72 -18.88 13.80
CA MET A 560 28.20 -17.64 14.41
C MET A 560 27.80 -16.56 13.39
N PHE A 561 28.67 -16.26 12.41
CA PHE A 561 28.42 -15.30 11.33
C PHE A 561 28.41 -15.96 9.94
N ASP A 562 28.24 -17.28 9.86
CA ASP A 562 28.29 -17.96 8.56
C ASP A 562 27.20 -17.39 7.62
N GLN A 563 27.56 -17.12 6.37
CA GLN A 563 26.72 -16.46 5.36
C GLN A 563 26.29 -15.00 5.67
N CYS A 564 27.00 -14.29 6.55
CA CYS A 564 26.88 -12.83 6.68
C CYS A 564 27.68 -12.12 5.58
N SER A 565 27.15 -12.08 4.35
CA SER A 565 27.86 -11.61 3.16
C SER A 565 28.28 -10.13 3.19
N GLU A 566 27.56 -9.28 3.94
CA GLU A 566 27.85 -7.85 4.08
C GLU A 566 28.65 -7.48 5.35
N LEU A 567 29.07 -8.46 6.15
CA LEU A 567 29.81 -8.22 7.38
C LEU A 567 31.18 -7.64 7.07
N GLU A 568 31.47 -6.42 7.53
CA GLU A 568 32.73 -5.71 7.28
C GLU A 568 33.65 -5.68 8.50
N GLU A 569 33.08 -5.56 9.70
CA GLU A 569 33.81 -5.42 10.96
C GLU A 569 33.21 -6.23 12.11
N VAL A 570 34.07 -6.91 12.87
CA VAL A 570 33.70 -7.51 14.17
C VAL A 570 34.67 -7.11 15.25
N ILE A 571 34.15 -6.70 16.41
CA ILE A 571 34.95 -6.43 17.61
C ILE A 571 34.81 -7.60 18.57
N LEU A 572 35.92 -8.24 18.91
CA LEU A 572 35.99 -9.43 19.75
C LEU A 572 36.26 -9.08 21.22
N PRO A 573 35.77 -9.91 22.16
CA PRO A 573 36.09 -9.76 23.57
C PRO A 573 37.52 -10.23 23.88
N GLY A 574 37.95 -10.02 25.13
CA GLY A 574 39.28 -10.45 25.57
C GLY A 574 39.52 -11.96 25.50
N SER A 575 38.46 -12.78 25.56
CA SER A 575 38.53 -14.22 25.35
C SER A 575 37.31 -14.73 24.59
N ILE A 576 37.54 -15.45 23.49
CA ILE A 576 36.52 -16.12 22.69
C ILE A 576 37.12 -17.37 22.04
N ALA A 577 36.38 -18.48 22.07
CA ALA A 577 36.70 -19.67 21.30
C ALA A 577 36.11 -19.54 19.89
N LEU A 578 36.94 -19.28 18.88
CA LEU A 578 36.53 -19.22 17.47
C LEU A 578 36.52 -20.62 16.87
N GLN A 579 35.32 -21.14 16.59
CA GLN A 579 35.09 -22.51 16.11
C GLN A 579 34.89 -22.55 14.59
N LYS A 580 34.66 -23.76 14.08
CA LYS A 580 34.41 -24.03 12.66
C LYS A 580 33.34 -23.07 12.11
N TYR A 581 33.58 -22.50 10.93
CA TYR A 581 32.65 -21.61 10.24
C TYR A 581 32.25 -20.32 10.97
N ALA A 582 32.90 -19.92 12.07
CA ALA A 582 32.48 -18.72 12.80
C ALA A 582 32.44 -17.46 11.92
N PHE A 583 33.25 -17.40 10.86
CA PHE A 583 33.23 -16.38 9.81
C PHE A 583 33.11 -16.99 8.39
N GLY A 584 32.36 -18.09 8.25
CA GLY A 584 32.12 -18.72 6.95
C GLY A 584 31.39 -17.78 5.99
N ASN A 585 31.81 -17.75 4.72
CA ASN A 585 31.16 -16.95 3.67
C ASN A 585 30.96 -15.44 4.02
N CYS A 586 31.78 -14.86 4.90
CA CYS A 586 31.81 -13.43 5.20
C CYS A 586 32.65 -12.68 4.16
N LEU A 587 32.19 -12.62 2.91
CA LEU A 587 32.99 -12.19 1.75
C LEU A 587 33.46 -10.73 1.80
N LYS A 588 32.81 -9.88 2.60
CA LYS A 588 33.16 -8.45 2.78
C LYS A 588 33.92 -8.17 4.08
N LEU A 589 34.29 -9.20 4.85
CA LEU A 589 34.98 -9.00 6.12
C LEU A 589 36.35 -8.38 5.87
N LYS A 590 36.57 -7.19 6.41
CA LYS A 590 37.82 -6.42 6.26
C LYS A 590 38.56 -6.28 7.57
N LYS A 591 37.85 -6.30 8.70
CA LYS A 591 38.42 -5.98 10.01
C LYS A 591 37.91 -6.89 11.10
N ILE A 592 38.84 -7.48 11.84
CA ILE A 592 38.59 -8.15 13.11
C ILE A 592 39.38 -7.39 14.18
N ASP A 593 38.68 -6.66 15.03
CA ASP A 593 39.30 -5.99 16.17
C ASP A 593 39.36 -6.94 17.36
N TRP A 594 40.56 -7.48 17.63
CA TRP A 594 40.84 -8.30 18.80
C TRP A 594 41.84 -7.62 19.74
N SER A 595 41.85 -6.28 19.77
CA SER A 595 42.75 -5.46 20.61
C SER A 595 42.64 -5.78 22.11
N ARG A 596 41.50 -6.31 22.55
CA ARG A 596 41.26 -6.71 23.95
C ARG A 596 41.80 -8.09 24.32
N PHE A 597 42.39 -8.84 23.40
CA PHE A 597 42.82 -10.22 23.63
C PHE A 597 43.71 -10.39 24.89
N THR A 598 43.32 -11.27 25.81
CA THR A 598 44.03 -11.49 27.09
C THR A 598 44.76 -12.83 27.16
N GLY A 599 44.82 -13.59 26.07
CA GLY A 599 45.52 -14.87 26.03
C GLY A 599 47.03 -14.72 26.17
N LYS A 600 47.72 -15.84 26.44
CA LYS A 600 49.20 -15.89 26.59
C LYS A 600 49.92 -16.54 25.41
N LYS A 601 49.17 -16.88 24.36
CA LYS A 601 49.62 -17.46 23.08
C LYS A 601 48.51 -17.28 22.05
N ALA A 602 48.83 -17.38 20.76
CA ALA A 602 47.82 -17.38 19.70
C ALA A 602 46.81 -18.53 19.93
N PRO A 603 45.50 -18.27 19.80
CA PRO A 603 44.47 -19.27 19.99
C PRO A 603 44.49 -20.30 18.85
N VAL A 604 43.85 -21.45 19.07
CA VAL A 604 43.71 -22.47 18.01
C VAL A 604 42.95 -21.86 16.83
N PHE A 605 43.54 -21.96 15.64
CA PHE A 605 42.85 -21.63 14.40
C PHE A 605 41.97 -22.82 14.01
N ALA A 606 40.66 -22.69 14.18
CA ALA A 606 39.74 -23.78 13.85
C ALA A 606 39.79 -24.10 12.35
N LYS A 607 39.70 -25.39 12.02
CA LYS A 607 39.49 -25.83 10.64
C LYS A 607 38.24 -25.14 10.09
N ASP A 608 38.34 -24.63 8.86
CA ASP A 608 37.25 -23.97 8.14
C ASP A 608 36.67 -22.71 8.84
N LEU A 609 37.46 -22.05 9.71
CA LEU A 609 37.04 -20.81 10.40
C LEU A 609 36.54 -19.72 9.43
N PHE A 610 37.23 -19.54 8.31
CA PHE A 610 36.94 -18.59 7.22
C PHE A 610 36.58 -19.33 5.93
N GLN A 611 35.76 -20.39 6.01
CA GLN A 611 35.33 -21.16 4.83
C GLN A 611 34.82 -20.23 3.72
N TYR A 612 35.22 -20.49 2.47
CA TYR A 612 34.90 -19.72 1.25
C TYR A 612 35.54 -18.34 1.13
N ILE A 613 36.25 -17.85 2.14
CA ILE A 613 37.16 -16.70 1.99
C ILE A 613 38.45 -17.23 1.35
N THR A 614 38.94 -16.57 0.31
CA THR A 614 40.18 -16.97 -0.40
C THR A 614 41.32 -15.99 -0.19
N ASP A 615 41.01 -14.69 -0.01
CA ASP A 615 41.99 -13.65 0.29
C ASP A 615 42.02 -13.33 1.78
N TYR A 616 42.89 -14.03 2.52
CA TYR A 616 43.05 -13.81 3.97
C TYR A 616 43.75 -12.47 4.26
N LYS A 617 44.56 -11.95 3.33
CA LYS A 617 45.32 -10.71 3.54
C LYS A 617 44.43 -9.47 3.45
N ALA A 618 43.27 -9.55 2.81
CA ALA A 618 42.25 -8.51 2.86
C ALA A 618 41.68 -8.28 4.26
N ILE A 619 41.78 -9.27 5.17
CA ILE A 619 41.29 -9.17 6.55
C ILE A 619 42.40 -8.64 7.46
N THR A 620 42.17 -7.47 8.04
CA THR A 620 43.02 -6.89 9.08
C THR A 620 42.61 -7.42 10.45
N LEU A 621 43.53 -8.11 11.12
CA LEU A 621 43.39 -8.56 12.50
C LEU A 621 44.18 -7.64 13.43
N ILE A 622 43.47 -6.90 14.29
CA ILE A 622 44.07 -6.03 15.30
C ILE A 622 44.29 -6.83 16.58
N VAL A 623 45.51 -6.85 17.11
CA VAL A 623 45.87 -7.54 18.35
C VAL A 623 46.66 -6.62 19.28
N PRO A 624 46.62 -6.83 20.61
CA PRO A 624 47.47 -6.07 21.53
C PRO A 624 48.95 -6.37 21.28
N GLU A 625 49.82 -5.44 21.66
CA GLU A 625 51.27 -5.49 21.39
C GLU A 625 51.89 -6.77 21.93
N ALA A 626 51.48 -7.16 23.14
CA ALA A 626 51.98 -8.36 23.82
C ALA A 626 51.64 -9.66 23.08
N ALA A 627 50.59 -9.65 22.24
CA ALA A 627 50.15 -10.82 21.49
C ALA A 627 50.64 -10.84 20.04
N TYR A 628 51.13 -9.72 19.51
CA TYR A 628 51.52 -9.57 18.11
C TYR A 628 52.44 -10.70 17.64
N GLU A 629 53.53 -10.94 18.36
CA GLU A 629 54.51 -11.98 18.00
C GLU A 629 53.92 -13.40 18.00
N TRP A 630 52.93 -13.67 18.85
CA TRP A 630 52.28 -14.98 18.87
C TRP A 630 51.42 -15.21 17.62
N PHE A 631 50.70 -14.19 17.16
CA PHE A 631 49.85 -14.29 15.98
C PHE A 631 50.69 -14.31 14.69
N THR A 632 51.76 -13.51 14.60
CA THR A 632 52.63 -13.49 13.41
C THR A 632 53.47 -14.75 13.26
N ALA A 633 53.85 -15.40 14.37
CA ALA A 633 54.57 -16.68 14.34
C ALA A 633 53.66 -17.90 14.07
N HIS A 634 52.35 -17.76 14.17
CA HIS A 634 51.42 -18.88 14.03
C HIS A 634 51.11 -19.19 12.55
N ALA A 635 51.17 -20.47 12.16
CA ALA A 635 51.06 -20.92 10.77
C ALA A 635 49.79 -20.44 10.03
N ASP A 636 48.63 -20.44 10.70
CA ASP A 636 47.38 -19.99 10.09
C ASP A 636 47.03 -18.52 10.33
N TRP A 637 47.17 -18.00 11.57
CA TRP A 637 46.89 -16.60 11.85
C TRP A 637 47.75 -15.61 11.05
N SER A 638 49.02 -15.97 10.77
CA SER A 638 49.93 -15.15 9.96
C SER A 638 49.50 -14.96 8.50
N LYS A 639 48.50 -15.71 8.03
CA LYS A 639 47.89 -15.54 6.71
C LYS A 639 47.03 -14.27 6.63
N LEU A 640 46.54 -13.74 7.76
CA LEU A 640 45.82 -12.47 7.83
C LEU A 640 46.78 -11.27 7.78
N ASN A 641 46.25 -10.05 7.62
CA ASN A 641 47.01 -8.82 7.84
C ASN A 641 47.00 -8.46 9.34
N ILE A 642 48.04 -8.84 10.08
CA ILE A 642 48.09 -8.61 11.54
C ILE A 642 48.69 -7.23 11.83
N VAL A 643 48.00 -6.44 12.66
CA VAL A 643 48.44 -5.12 13.09
C VAL A 643 48.40 -4.99 14.61
N LYS A 644 49.29 -4.17 15.18
CA LYS A 644 49.29 -3.85 16.62
C LYS A 644 48.20 -2.83 16.92
N ALA A 645 47.52 -2.95 18.05
CA ALA A 645 46.49 -1.99 18.49
C ALA A 645 47.06 -0.55 18.59
N THR A 646 48.30 -0.39 19.02
CA THR A 646 49.01 0.91 19.05
C THR A 646 49.34 1.45 17.66
N THR A 647 49.58 0.58 16.67
CA THR A 647 49.78 1.01 15.28
C THR A 647 48.48 1.43 14.60
N THR A 648 47.32 1.01 15.12
CA THR A 648 46.02 1.55 14.73
C THR A 648 45.71 2.91 15.40
N GLY A 649 46.57 3.37 16.33
CA GLY A 649 46.49 4.62 17.07
C GLY A 649 46.91 5.89 16.32
N LEU A 650 46.64 6.00 15.01
CA LEU A 650 46.65 7.29 14.30
C LEU A 650 45.24 7.85 14.04
N SER A 651 44.17 7.24 14.59
CA SER A 651 42.81 7.78 14.45
C SER A 651 42.01 8.00 15.72
N GLU A 652 42.44 7.60 16.93
CA GLU A 652 41.73 7.95 18.17
C GLU A 652 42.70 8.29 19.31
N LEU A 653 42.89 9.59 19.55
CA LEU A 653 43.63 10.16 20.68
C LEU A 653 42.79 10.09 21.97
N GLN A 654 43.35 9.50 23.02
CA GLN A 654 43.06 9.81 24.43
C GLN A 654 44.34 9.53 25.26
N PRO A 655 44.57 10.17 26.42
CA PRO A 655 44.67 11.60 26.69
C PRO A 655 46.02 12.00 27.37
N SER A 656 46.28 13.31 27.44
CA SER A 656 47.27 14.02 28.29
C SER A 656 48.73 13.53 28.31
N THR A 657 49.57 14.08 27.43
CA THR A 657 51.01 14.22 27.69
C THR A 657 51.44 15.70 27.57
N PRO A 658 52.43 16.17 28.36
CA PRO A 658 52.82 17.59 28.44
C PRO A 658 53.34 18.23 27.14
N ALA A 659 53.58 17.44 26.09
CA ALA A 659 54.14 17.90 24.82
C ALA A 659 53.15 18.63 23.90
N TYR A 660 51.85 18.59 24.23
CA TYR A 660 50.75 19.09 23.39
C TYR A 660 49.88 20.15 24.07
N ALA A 661 50.20 20.55 25.31
CA ALA A 661 49.42 21.53 26.05
C ALA A 661 49.37 22.87 25.30
N GLY A 662 48.16 23.30 24.95
CA GLY A 662 47.90 24.56 24.27
C GLY A 662 48.06 24.53 22.75
N LYS A 663 48.55 23.44 22.13
CA LYS A 663 48.74 23.41 20.67
C LYS A 663 47.42 23.22 19.93
N VAL A 664 47.22 23.99 18.86
CA VAL A 664 46.03 23.99 18.00
C VAL A 664 46.38 23.53 16.60
N TYR A 665 45.58 22.62 16.07
CA TYR A 665 45.75 22.01 14.75
C TYR A 665 44.48 22.16 13.91
N ASP A 666 44.64 22.17 12.58
CA ASP A 666 43.49 21.98 11.68
C ASP A 666 42.99 20.52 11.70
N LEU A 667 41.86 20.26 11.04
CA LEU A 667 41.27 18.92 10.97
C LEU A 667 42.11 17.91 10.19
N GLN A 668 43.12 18.39 9.45
CA GLN A 668 44.09 17.59 8.71
C GLN A 668 45.37 17.33 9.54
N GLY A 669 45.41 17.80 10.80
CA GLY A 669 46.50 17.55 11.74
C GLY A 669 47.71 18.48 11.56
N ARG A 670 47.59 19.57 10.78
CA ARG A 670 48.67 20.55 10.61
C ARG A 670 48.66 21.53 11.78
N TYR A 671 49.83 21.77 12.36
CA TYR A 671 50.00 22.72 13.45
C TYR A 671 49.74 24.15 12.95
N LEU A 672 48.87 24.87 13.67
CA LEU A 672 48.52 26.24 13.36
C LEU A 672 49.13 27.23 14.36
N THR A 673 48.90 27.01 15.65
CA THR A 673 49.32 27.93 16.71
C THR A 673 49.32 27.26 18.09
N THR A 674 49.78 27.97 19.12
CA THR A 674 49.67 27.55 20.54
C THR A 674 48.90 28.62 21.32
N VAL A 675 47.93 28.20 22.11
CA VAL A 675 47.10 29.04 22.99
C VAL A 675 47.37 28.72 24.45
N ALA A 676 47.39 29.74 25.30
CA ALA A 676 47.60 29.53 26.74
C ALA A 676 46.33 29.04 27.46
N ASN A 677 45.14 29.33 26.89
CA ASN A 677 43.84 28.89 27.39
C ASN A 677 42.77 28.93 26.27
N GLU A 678 41.60 28.31 26.51
CA GLU A 678 40.56 28.14 25.49
C GLU A 678 39.97 29.46 24.97
N SER A 679 40.04 30.57 25.72
CA SER A 679 39.47 31.86 25.28
C SER A 679 40.23 32.48 24.10
N GLU A 680 41.50 32.12 23.92
CA GLU A 680 42.31 32.60 22.79
C GLU A 680 41.98 31.90 21.47
N LEU A 681 41.21 30.79 21.50
CA LEU A 681 40.73 30.12 20.30
C LEU A 681 39.80 31.00 19.47
N ASN A 682 39.10 31.96 20.09
CA ASN A 682 38.21 32.92 19.41
C ASN A 682 38.93 33.90 18.48
N ARG A 683 40.27 33.91 18.46
CA ARG A 683 41.08 34.71 17.52
C ARG A 683 41.31 33.98 16.19
N LEU A 684 40.99 32.69 16.12
CA LEU A 684 41.04 31.91 14.89
C LEU A 684 39.78 32.18 14.04
N PRO A 685 39.86 32.06 12.70
CA PRO A 685 38.69 32.11 11.85
C PRO A 685 37.60 31.12 12.30
N VAL A 686 36.32 31.44 12.03
CA VAL A 686 35.20 30.54 12.35
C VAL A 686 35.43 29.19 11.69
N GLY A 687 35.40 28.12 12.49
CA GLY A 687 35.80 26.81 12.03
C GLY A 687 36.04 25.81 13.15
N MET A 688 36.26 24.56 12.76
CA MET A 688 36.46 23.45 13.70
C MET A 688 37.94 23.10 13.77
N TYR A 689 38.49 23.10 14.98
CA TYR A 689 39.91 22.91 15.25
C TYR A 689 40.14 21.80 16.27
N ILE A 690 41.37 21.33 16.37
CA ILE A 690 41.79 20.36 17.39
C ILE A 690 42.69 21.08 18.39
N CYS A 691 42.24 21.21 19.64
CA CYS A 691 43.03 21.76 20.74
C CYS A 691 43.07 20.76 21.89
N ASN A 692 44.26 20.48 22.44
CA ASN A 692 44.46 19.49 23.52
C ASN A 692 43.82 18.11 23.23
N GLY A 693 43.78 17.70 21.96
CA GLY A 693 43.19 16.43 21.53
C GLY A 693 41.66 16.40 21.48
N LYS A 694 40.97 17.54 21.66
CA LYS A 694 39.52 17.67 21.50
C LYS A 694 39.18 18.55 20.30
N LYS A 695 38.09 18.20 19.59
CA LYS A 695 37.50 19.09 18.58
C LYS A 695 36.81 20.24 19.29
N VAL A 696 37.20 21.46 18.93
CA VAL A 696 36.60 22.69 19.44
C VAL A 696 36.09 23.50 18.25
N LEU A 697 34.83 23.92 18.33
CA LEU A 697 34.23 24.80 17.34
C LEU A 697 34.45 26.25 17.77
N VAL A 698 35.21 27.00 16.97
CA VAL A 698 35.36 28.45 17.12
C VAL A 698 34.22 29.09 16.36
N LYS A 699 33.38 29.84 17.08
CA LYS A 699 32.15 30.46 16.56
C LYS A 699 32.36 31.90 16.16
#